data_AF-A0AAF0BRJ9-F1
#
_entry.id   AF-A0AAF0BRJ9-F1
#
_cell.length_a   1.000
_cell.length_b   1.000
_cell.length_c   1.000
_cell.angle_alpha   90.00
_cell.angle_beta   90.00
_cell.angle_gamma   90.00
#
_symmetry.space_group_name_H-M   'P 1'
#
loop_
_entity.id
_entity.type
_entity.pdbx_description
1 polymer ?
#
loop_
_entity_poly.entity_id
_entity_poly.type
_entity_poly.pdbx_seq_one_letter_code
_entity_poly.pdbx_strand_id
1 'polypeptide(L)'
;MNGDTQGGTAFLVQGIHDEELLNRRAGGGDSDVVLTLAGFANTMTPGRQPPRISPSLWIHSREDLTPRNVLDDTSFLTEEEFWAADHQVVGEFNDEGQFSGRVTVFGTPHDYALDSPLSPRRSACGGFRLEFAVIQPRAIESRMPPSDHQRLDEKLRRFGGIYVYRDEIRVLPYGRPDYDWLDIEENRTKRLGSYFYSHRRMFGAVLLDGQGNERLEEKAGREGFQQNAAFRQLQRLIKNFLRQSAVDFFRESGDYGRSYAEQKDRANRKASAKRQRDSRVAAAQSSLAAEVATKYLRILDGPADSELAAILDEHRASIERSLTGDNPDAPEVILTRTRSQLKALQDGLRVAPSSEIPLTRTLHRDLDSYQVAYADFVNGPLVRARAAAEELVAQVATTSFRPDTQTVVREARRSHADRFRSAVAALEPAVERLSDRSSALEQAARQLIEDGILRELALDRLAGADGLDAGTYSTLRHAVETEVAELYEAQSTAVRAFVASVDRAKWWIVGEEIVTSSDEDAALGEELAELQQSADETLDLVQIGMALAVVDHEFGVTVRTIRESLRQLNTWADLNPSLAPLAHRLSATFDHLDGFLALLSPLQQRSNQRPTVMTGAEIYAFVAEVHRATLSSGEVELFATDEFLRHSFRGRRSVWYPVYVNLVDNAIYWVARAAPPRRIHLGFDSSAQALWVGDSGPGVGPEDVERIFEPRFSLKPGGRGLGLTIVRQVLSNQGFTISAAVDPELGGARFVIAGGEQSGVG
;
A
#
# COMPACT_ATOMS: atom_id res chain seq x y z
N MET A 1 -22.25 39.64 -36.28
CA MET A 1 -22.93 40.61 -35.39
C MET A 1 -24.39 40.18 -35.27
N ASN A 2 -24.81 39.67 -34.12
CA ASN A 2 -26.22 39.44 -33.81
C ASN A 2 -26.46 39.80 -32.34
N GLY A 3 -27.38 40.74 -32.11
CA GLY A 3 -28.28 40.79 -30.96
C GLY A 3 -27.70 41.11 -29.58
N ASP A 4 -27.33 42.38 -29.34
CA ASP A 4 -27.66 43.17 -28.14
C ASP A 4 -26.75 44.42 -28.11
N THR A 5 -27.15 45.47 -28.82
CA THR A 5 -26.41 46.73 -28.82
C THR A 5 -26.94 47.65 -27.73
N GLN A 6 -26.38 47.53 -26.53
CA GLN A 6 -26.10 48.73 -25.72
C GLN A 6 -25.15 49.59 -26.56
N GLY A 7 -25.47 50.88 -26.71
CA GLY A 7 -24.71 51.79 -27.58
C GLY A 7 -23.22 51.80 -27.23
N GLY A 8 -22.38 51.41 -28.19
CA GLY A 8 -20.93 51.42 -28.08
C GLY A 8 -20.29 51.75 -29.43
N THR A 9 -19.12 52.39 -29.39
CA THR A 9 -18.35 52.72 -30.59
C THR A 9 -17.54 51.49 -31.02
N ALA A 10 -17.89 50.90 -32.17
CA ALA A 10 -17.11 49.82 -32.76
C ALA A 10 -16.05 50.41 -33.71
N PHE A 11 -14.78 50.22 -33.39
CA PHE A 11 -13.67 50.55 -34.29
C PHE A 11 -13.36 49.33 -35.17
N LEU A 12 -13.65 49.43 -36.47
CA LEU A 12 -13.29 48.41 -37.45
C LEU A 12 -11.98 48.82 -38.12
N VAL A 13 -10.92 48.05 -37.89
CA VAL A 13 -9.64 48.20 -38.61
C VAL A 13 -9.57 47.10 -39.66
N GLN A 14 -9.57 47.48 -40.94
CA GLN A 14 -9.58 46.56 -42.08
C GLN A 14 -8.31 46.79 -42.93
N GLY A 15 -7.70 45.72 -43.45
CA GLY A 15 -6.57 45.81 -44.40
C GLY A 15 -5.16 45.56 -43.82
N ILE A 16 -5.02 44.77 -42.74
CA ILE A 16 -3.70 44.25 -42.33
C ILE A 16 -3.30 43.17 -43.35
N HIS A 17 -2.66 43.58 -44.44
CA HIS A 17 -2.22 42.71 -45.54
C HIS A 17 -0.88 42.01 -45.27
N ASP A 18 -0.31 42.21 -44.09
CA ASP A 18 1.01 41.69 -43.74
C ASP A 18 0.88 40.36 -43.02
N GLU A 19 1.19 39.26 -43.71
CA GLU A 19 1.29 37.94 -43.08
C GLU A 19 2.31 37.97 -41.93
N GLU A 20 3.33 38.85 -41.95
CA GLU A 20 4.29 39.03 -40.85
C GLU A 20 3.66 39.54 -39.53
N LEU A 21 2.55 40.30 -39.57
CA LEU A 21 1.87 40.82 -38.38
C LEU A 21 1.02 39.77 -37.63
N LEU A 22 0.72 38.65 -38.30
CA LEU A 22 0.01 37.50 -37.73
C LEU A 22 0.90 36.25 -37.62
N ASN A 23 1.99 36.20 -38.39
CA ASN A 23 2.95 35.12 -38.33
C ASN A 23 3.65 35.09 -36.98
N ARG A 24 3.83 33.86 -36.48
CA ARG A 24 4.62 33.62 -35.28
C ARG A 24 6.00 34.25 -35.48
N ARG A 25 6.53 34.98 -34.49
CA ARG A 25 7.92 35.49 -34.50
C ARG A 25 8.84 34.35 -34.96
N ALA A 26 9.84 34.63 -35.80
CA ALA A 26 10.84 33.64 -36.23
C ALA A 26 11.46 32.95 -35.00
N GLY A 27 10.95 31.77 -34.64
CA GLY A 27 11.13 31.17 -33.30
C GLY A 27 9.86 30.57 -32.66
N GLY A 28 8.68 30.74 -33.25
CA GLY A 28 7.44 30.07 -32.86
C GLY A 28 6.56 30.77 -31.81
N GLY A 29 6.83 32.04 -31.48
CA GLY A 29 6.02 32.83 -30.52
C GLY A 29 4.83 33.54 -31.18
N ASP A 30 3.79 33.90 -30.42
CA ASP A 30 2.61 34.61 -30.94
C ASP A 30 2.94 35.97 -31.57
N SER A 31 2.03 36.46 -32.42
CA SER A 31 2.17 37.76 -33.05
C SER A 31 2.07 38.92 -32.06
N ASP A 32 2.72 40.04 -32.37
CA ASP A 32 2.79 41.22 -31.50
C ASP A 32 1.40 41.79 -31.18
N VAL A 33 0.49 41.70 -32.16
CA VAL A 33 -0.91 42.11 -32.04
C VAL A 33 -1.67 41.26 -31.02
N VAL A 34 -1.49 39.94 -31.04
CA VAL A 34 -2.15 39.03 -30.09
C VAL A 34 -1.66 39.29 -28.67
N LEU A 35 -0.35 39.43 -28.45
CA LEU A 35 0.22 39.71 -27.13
C LEU A 35 -0.20 41.08 -26.57
N THR A 36 -0.54 42.02 -27.45
CA THR A 36 -0.96 43.37 -27.09
C THR A 36 -2.44 43.43 -26.73
N LEU A 37 -3.29 42.80 -27.55
CA LEU A 37 -4.74 42.78 -27.36
C LEU A 37 -5.19 41.77 -26.30
N ALA A 38 -4.47 40.65 -26.14
CA ALA A 38 -4.71 39.73 -25.04
C ALA A 38 -4.44 40.42 -23.70
N GLY A 39 -5.41 40.35 -22.79
CA GLY A 39 -5.35 41.04 -21.51
C GLY A 39 -5.47 42.57 -21.60
N PHE A 40 -6.02 43.12 -22.70
CA PHE A 40 -6.26 44.57 -22.83
C PHE A 40 -7.08 45.14 -21.66
N ALA A 41 -8.06 44.38 -21.19
CA ALA A 41 -8.76 44.61 -19.93
C ALA A 41 -8.50 43.43 -18.97
N ASN A 42 -8.64 43.68 -17.68
CA ASN A 42 -8.35 42.67 -16.66
C ASN A 42 -9.46 41.62 -16.58
N THR A 43 -9.14 40.38 -16.94
CA THR A 43 -10.03 39.21 -16.82
C THR A 43 -9.60 38.21 -15.75
N MET A 44 -8.44 38.43 -15.13
CA MET A 44 -7.73 37.41 -14.36
C MET A 44 -7.77 37.60 -12.85
N THR A 45 -7.96 38.82 -12.33
CA THR A 45 -7.92 39.04 -10.87
C THR A 45 -9.31 39.10 -10.23
N PRO A 46 -9.40 38.86 -8.90
CA PRO A 46 -10.67 38.80 -8.20
C PRO A 46 -11.43 40.12 -8.13
N GLY A 47 -12.76 40.04 -8.09
CA GLY A 47 -13.61 41.22 -7.93
C GLY A 47 -13.54 42.21 -9.11
N ARG A 48 -13.17 41.72 -10.30
CA ARG A 48 -13.14 42.53 -11.52
C ARG A 48 -14.53 43.03 -11.91
N GLN A 49 -14.59 44.25 -12.46
CA GLN A 49 -15.77 44.68 -13.20
C GLN A 49 -15.75 44.08 -14.61
N PRO A 50 -16.92 43.86 -15.24
CA PRO A 50 -16.96 43.48 -16.65
C PRO A 50 -16.20 44.52 -17.50
N PRO A 51 -15.31 44.09 -18.40
CA PRO A 51 -14.48 45.01 -19.15
C PRO A 51 -15.36 45.91 -20.04
N ARG A 52 -15.20 47.23 -19.90
CA ARG A 52 -15.93 48.22 -20.72
C ARG A 52 -15.57 48.13 -22.21
N ILE A 53 -14.38 47.62 -22.50
CA ILE A 53 -13.86 47.41 -23.85
C ILE A 53 -13.41 45.95 -23.96
N SER A 54 -14.00 45.22 -24.90
CA SER A 54 -13.62 43.83 -25.20
C SER A 54 -12.99 43.76 -26.60
N PRO A 55 -11.68 43.45 -26.72
CA PRO A 55 -11.05 43.26 -28.02
C PRO A 55 -11.45 41.90 -28.61
N SER A 56 -11.65 41.86 -29.93
CA SER A 56 -11.79 40.60 -30.67
C SER A 56 -10.95 40.66 -31.94
N LEU A 57 -10.34 39.53 -32.29
CA LEU A 57 -9.48 39.43 -33.48
C LEU A 57 -9.91 38.21 -34.29
N TRP A 58 -10.60 38.46 -35.39
CA TRP A 58 -11.10 37.42 -36.28
C TRP A 58 -10.14 37.21 -37.46
N ILE A 59 -9.65 35.98 -37.61
CA ILE A 59 -8.88 35.57 -38.78
C ILE A 59 -9.84 34.90 -39.77
N HIS A 60 -9.82 35.39 -41.00
CA HIS A 60 -10.51 34.82 -42.16
C HIS A 60 -9.45 34.25 -43.10
N SER A 61 -9.29 32.92 -43.13
CA SER A 61 -8.42 32.25 -44.10
C SER A 61 -9.20 31.93 -45.36
N ARG A 62 -8.52 31.89 -46.52
CA ARG A 62 -9.12 31.37 -47.76
C ARG A 62 -9.27 29.84 -47.75
N GLU A 63 -8.54 29.15 -46.88
CA GLU A 63 -8.56 27.68 -46.74
C GLU A 63 -9.58 27.21 -45.69
N ASP A 64 -9.80 27.99 -44.62
CA ASP A 64 -10.79 27.68 -43.59
C ASP A 64 -12.12 28.42 -43.85
N LEU A 65 -13.19 27.66 -44.12
CA LEU A 65 -14.53 28.21 -44.40
C LEU A 65 -15.22 28.86 -43.17
N THR A 66 -14.65 28.70 -41.98
CA THR A 66 -15.17 29.25 -40.72
C THR A 66 -14.20 30.28 -40.14
N PRO A 67 -14.60 31.55 -40.00
CA PRO A 67 -13.80 32.57 -39.31
C PRO A 67 -13.49 32.15 -37.88
N ARG A 68 -12.24 32.35 -37.44
CA ARG A 68 -11.80 32.02 -36.08
C ARG A 68 -11.45 33.27 -35.31
N ASN A 69 -12.02 33.44 -34.11
CA ASN A 69 -11.53 34.43 -33.15
C ASN A 69 -10.27 33.90 -32.45
N VAL A 70 -9.18 34.66 -32.50
CA VAL A 70 -7.87 34.31 -31.89
C VAL A 70 -7.77 34.82 -30.45
N LEU A 71 -8.67 35.73 -30.06
CA LEU A 71 -8.79 36.30 -28.73
C LEU A 71 -10.10 35.83 -28.07
N ASP A 72 -10.40 34.54 -28.14
CA ASP A 72 -11.58 34.01 -27.42
C ASP A 72 -11.39 34.15 -25.89
N ASP A 73 -12.48 34.09 -25.13
CA ASP A 73 -12.45 34.26 -23.66
C ASP A 73 -11.59 33.19 -22.95
N THR A 74 -11.21 32.11 -23.65
CA THR A 74 -10.33 31.05 -23.13
C THR A 74 -8.85 31.28 -23.44
N SER A 75 -8.55 32.21 -24.35
CA SER A 75 -7.21 32.47 -24.87
C SER A 75 -6.31 33.17 -23.85
N PHE A 76 -6.89 34.00 -22.97
CA PHE A 76 -6.18 34.75 -21.94
C PHE A 76 -6.53 34.27 -20.52
N LEU A 77 -5.78 34.74 -19.52
CA LEU A 77 -5.87 34.29 -18.13
C LEU A 77 -7.21 34.68 -17.47
N THR A 78 -7.71 33.79 -16.61
CA THR A 78 -9.03 33.89 -15.98
C THR A 78 -8.94 33.91 -14.45
N GLU A 79 -9.98 34.41 -13.78
CA GLU A 79 -10.09 34.36 -12.33
C GLU A 79 -10.21 32.92 -11.78
N GLU A 80 -10.82 32.00 -12.53
CA GLU A 80 -10.83 30.58 -12.14
C GLU A 80 -9.41 30.02 -12.05
N GLU A 81 -8.57 30.34 -13.05
CA GLU A 81 -7.15 29.96 -13.04
C GLU A 81 -6.39 30.65 -11.90
N PHE A 82 -6.74 31.88 -11.54
CA PHE A 82 -6.15 32.61 -10.40
C PHE A 82 -6.37 31.86 -9.08
N TRP A 83 -7.61 31.45 -8.82
CA TRP A 83 -7.96 30.71 -7.60
C TRP A 83 -7.49 29.25 -7.62
N ALA A 84 -7.35 28.66 -8.80
CA ALA A 84 -6.82 27.30 -8.96
C ALA A 84 -5.30 27.20 -8.76
N ALA A 85 -4.57 28.32 -8.89
CA ALA A 85 -3.12 28.34 -8.75
C ALA A 85 -2.64 27.87 -7.35
N ASP A 86 -1.34 27.61 -7.23
CA ASP A 86 -0.78 27.06 -6.00
C ASP A 86 -0.73 28.10 -4.87
N HIS A 87 -0.40 29.34 -5.22
CA HIS A 87 -0.32 30.46 -4.29
C HIS A 87 -0.97 31.71 -4.87
N GLN A 88 -1.57 32.52 -4.01
CA GLN A 88 -2.24 33.76 -4.38
C GLN A 88 -1.85 34.89 -3.42
N VAL A 89 -1.73 36.09 -3.95
CA VAL A 89 -1.59 37.34 -3.19
C VAL A 89 -2.72 38.26 -3.62
N VAL A 90 -3.44 38.79 -2.64
CA VAL A 90 -4.49 39.80 -2.84
C VAL A 90 -4.35 40.84 -1.74
N GLY A 91 -4.05 42.08 -2.10
CA GLY A 91 -3.91 43.15 -1.13
C GLY A 91 -3.68 44.51 -1.76
N GLU A 92 -3.39 45.49 -0.92
CA GLU A 92 -3.21 46.87 -1.33
C GLU A 92 -2.08 47.55 -0.59
N PHE A 93 -1.45 48.50 -1.27
CA PHE A 93 -0.55 49.47 -0.69
C PHE A 93 -1.33 50.74 -0.39
N ASN A 94 -1.21 51.24 0.84
CA ASN A 94 -1.76 52.52 1.22
C ASN A 94 -0.86 53.69 0.72
N ASP A 95 -1.31 54.92 0.95
CA ASP A 95 -0.58 56.13 0.59
C ASP A 95 0.79 56.29 1.30
N GLU A 96 1.03 55.55 2.38
CA GLU A 96 2.31 55.53 3.09
C GLU A 96 3.27 54.47 2.50
N GLY A 97 2.79 53.65 1.57
CA GLY A 97 3.52 52.55 0.95
C GLY A 97 3.60 51.29 1.82
N GLN A 98 2.73 51.17 2.83
CA GLN A 98 2.57 49.93 3.59
C GLN A 98 1.61 49.00 2.87
N PHE A 99 1.92 47.72 2.83
CA PHE A 99 1.05 46.70 2.26
C PHE A 99 0.17 46.08 3.35
N SER A 100 -1.10 45.86 3.03
CA SER A 100 -2.02 45.01 3.81
C SER A 100 -2.82 44.13 2.87
N GLY A 101 -2.90 42.85 3.18
CA GLY A 101 -3.68 41.90 2.39
C GLY A 101 -3.55 40.47 2.87
N ARG A 102 -3.74 39.55 1.94
CA ARG A 102 -3.73 38.11 2.19
C ARG A 102 -2.78 37.40 1.24
N VAL A 103 -1.98 36.49 1.81
CA VAL A 103 -1.11 35.56 1.08
C VAL A 103 -1.65 34.14 1.32
N THR A 104 -2.10 33.51 0.26
CA THR A 104 -2.59 32.13 0.28
C THR A 104 -1.50 31.21 -0.22
N VAL A 105 -1.09 30.25 0.62
CA VAL A 105 -0.06 29.26 0.28
C VAL A 105 -0.71 27.90 0.29
N PHE A 106 -0.72 27.21 -0.86
CA PHE A 106 -1.36 25.92 -1.01
C PHE A 106 -2.82 25.90 -0.49
N GLY A 107 -3.55 26.99 -0.73
CA GLY A 107 -4.96 27.15 -0.32
C GLY A 107 -5.16 27.51 1.15
N THR A 108 -4.09 27.66 1.93
CA THR A 108 -4.14 28.13 3.31
C THR A 108 -3.95 29.65 3.31
N PRO A 109 -4.97 30.45 3.68
CA PRO A 109 -4.87 31.91 3.71
C PRO A 109 -4.11 32.40 4.95
N HIS A 110 -3.26 33.41 4.76
CA HIS A 110 -2.54 34.09 5.83
C HIS A 110 -2.73 35.61 5.66
N ASP A 111 -3.20 36.29 6.70
CA ASP A 111 -3.23 37.74 6.70
C ASP A 111 -1.79 38.26 6.82
N TYR A 112 -1.44 39.23 5.97
CA TYR A 112 -0.07 39.69 5.81
C TYR A 112 -0.03 41.21 5.68
N ALA A 113 0.83 41.81 6.50
CA ALA A 113 1.12 43.24 6.46
C ALA A 113 2.63 43.43 6.34
N LEU A 114 3.04 44.43 5.55
CA LEU A 114 4.44 44.74 5.33
C LEU A 114 4.67 46.25 5.40
N ASP A 115 5.64 46.65 6.21
CA ASP A 115 6.03 48.04 6.36
C ASP A 115 6.67 48.62 5.09
N SER A 116 6.47 49.92 4.92
CA SER A 116 7.01 50.68 3.80
C SER A 116 8.54 50.77 3.90
N PRO A 117 9.29 50.41 2.84
CA PRO A 117 10.74 50.62 2.78
C PRO A 117 11.11 52.08 2.49
N LEU A 118 10.15 53.02 2.46
CA LEU A 118 10.35 54.43 2.11
C LEU A 118 10.54 55.29 3.36
N SER A 119 11.33 56.36 3.28
CA SER A 119 11.52 57.34 4.37
C SER A 119 11.58 58.79 3.82
N PRO A 120 10.74 59.76 4.25
CA PRO A 120 9.48 59.66 5.00
C PRO A 120 8.19 60.20 4.29
N ARG A 121 7.07 59.54 4.65
CA ARG A 121 5.67 60.00 4.91
C ARG A 121 4.58 60.19 3.83
N ARG A 122 4.85 60.09 2.53
CA ARG A 122 3.78 59.71 1.57
C ARG A 122 4.43 59.21 0.29
N SER A 123 3.95 58.09 -0.23
CA SER A 123 4.40 57.58 -1.52
C SER A 123 3.99 58.55 -2.62
N ALA A 124 4.94 58.92 -3.47
CA ALA A 124 4.67 59.74 -4.66
C ALA A 124 3.89 58.95 -5.71
N CYS A 125 3.84 57.61 -5.64
CA CYS A 125 2.98 56.82 -6.52
C CYS A 125 1.53 56.70 -6.03
N GLY A 126 1.21 57.15 -4.82
CA GLY A 126 -0.10 56.91 -4.18
C GLY A 126 -0.32 55.44 -3.80
N GLY A 127 -1.47 55.15 -3.18
CA GLY A 127 -1.93 53.79 -2.93
C GLY A 127 -2.35 53.04 -4.20
N PHE A 128 -2.27 51.71 -4.18
CA PHE A 128 -2.63 50.84 -5.31
C PHE A 128 -2.89 49.40 -4.86
N ARG A 129 -3.67 48.63 -5.65
CA ARG A 129 -3.87 47.19 -5.37
C ARG A 129 -2.85 46.32 -6.09
N LEU A 130 -2.45 45.24 -5.43
CA LEU A 130 -1.54 44.22 -5.96
C LEU A 130 -2.19 42.85 -5.80
N GLU A 131 -2.46 42.19 -6.92
CA GLU A 131 -3.16 40.91 -6.96
C GLU A 131 -2.44 39.98 -7.95
N PHE A 132 -1.90 38.85 -7.49
CA PHE A 132 -1.24 37.90 -8.40
C PHE A 132 -1.27 36.47 -7.87
N ALA A 133 -1.15 35.52 -8.80
CA ALA A 133 -1.13 34.09 -8.56
C ALA A 133 0.17 33.47 -9.08
N VAL A 134 0.60 32.37 -8.47
CA VAL A 134 1.85 31.67 -8.78
C VAL A 134 1.61 30.16 -8.82
N ILE A 135 2.18 29.49 -9.81
CA ILE A 135 2.17 28.02 -9.91
C ILE A 135 3.53 27.42 -9.56
N GLN A 136 3.51 26.18 -9.07
CA GLN A 136 4.70 25.41 -8.77
C GLN A 136 5.43 25.01 -10.06
N PRO A 137 6.77 24.90 -10.04
CA PRO A 137 7.54 24.47 -11.20
C PRO A 137 7.19 23.08 -11.71
N ARG A 138 6.79 22.18 -10.82
CA ARG A 138 6.53 20.77 -11.11
C ARG A 138 5.09 20.46 -10.76
N ALA A 139 4.35 19.88 -11.71
CA ALA A 139 2.96 19.44 -11.51
C ALA A 139 2.78 18.56 -10.26
N ILE A 140 3.82 17.81 -9.90
CA ILE A 140 3.82 16.91 -8.75
C ILE A 140 3.84 17.62 -7.39
N GLU A 141 4.30 18.87 -7.39
CA GLU A 141 4.37 19.76 -6.23
C GLU A 141 3.15 20.71 -6.20
N SER A 142 2.33 20.70 -7.25
CA SER A 142 1.14 21.53 -7.40
C SER A 142 -0.09 20.88 -6.76
N ARG A 143 -1.04 21.72 -6.34
CA ARG A 143 -2.39 21.31 -5.96
C ARG A 143 -3.30 21.05 -7.16
N MET A 144 -2.92 21.57 -8.32
CA MET A 144 -3.68 21.38 -9.55
C MET A 144 -3.53 19.95 -10.07
N PRO A 145 -4.57 19.39 -10.72
CA PRO A 145 -4.42 18.18 -11.52
C PRO A 145 -3.30 18.35 -12.55
N PRO A 146 -2.48 17.32 -12.83
CA PRO A 146 -1.32 17.45 -13.72
C PRO A 146 -1.65 18.00 -15.12
N SER A 147 -2.83 17.68 -15.65
CA SER A 147 -3.32 18.20 -16.94
C SER A 147 -3.62 19.70 -16.89
N ASP A 148 -4.23 20.16 -15.80
CA ASP A 148 -4.59 21.58 -15.62
C ASP A 148 -3.34 22.42 -15.33
N HIS A 149 -2.42 21.87 -14.52
CA HIS A 149 -1.11 22.48 -14.26
C HIS A 149 -0.33 22.67 -15.56
N GLN A 150 -0.28 21.63 -16.41
CA GLN A 150 0.41 21.70 -17.70
C GLN A 150 -0.22 22.76 -18.61
N ARG A 151 -1.56 22.77 -18.74
CA ARG A 151 -2.29 23.75 -19.55
C ARG A 151 -1.98 25.18 -19.08
N LEU A 152 -1.95 25.42 -17.77
CA LEU A 152 -1.65 26.74 -17.22
C LEU A 152 -0.16 27.11 -17.38
N ASP A 153 0.80 26.19 -17.18
CA ASP A 153 2.24 26.46 -17.43
C ASP A 153 2.48 26.85 -18.90
N GLU A 154 1.85 26.17 -19.85
CA GLU A 154 1.92 26.51 -21.28
C GLU A 154 1.35 27.91 -21.56
N LYS A 155 0.23 28.26 -20.92
CA LYS A 155 -0.40 29.58 -21.03
C LYS A 155 0.46 30.68 -20.41
N LEU A 156 1.09 30.44 -19.25
CA LEU A 156 1.97 31.39 -18.58
C LEU A 156 3.29 31.63 -19.30
N ARG A 157 3.78 30.68 -20.10
CA ARG A 157 4.90 30.94 -21.01
C ARG A 157 4.57 32.01 -22.05
N ARG A 158 3.29 32.16 -22.41
CA ARG A 158 2.78 33.12 -23.41
C ARG A 158 2.30 34.43 -22.77
N PHE A 159 1.73 34.37 -21.57
CA PHE A 159 1.02 35.52 -20.96
C PHE A 159 1.45 35.83 -19.52
N GLY A 160 2.45 35.13 -18.99
CA GLY A 160 2.94 35.32 -17.62
C GLY A 160 3.57 36.70 -17.40
N GLY A 161 3.42 37.19 -16.17
CA GLY A 161 3.94 38.47 -15.71
C GLY A 161 2.91 39.27 -14.90
N ILE A 162 3.39 40.34 -14.26
CA ILE A 162 2.51 41.30 -13.58
C ILE A 162 2.15 42.43 -14.56
N TYR A 163 0.86 42.56 -14.83
CA TYR A 163 0.25 43.58 -15.67
C TYR A 163 0.01 44.84 -14.86
N VAL A 164 -0.11 45.98 -15.53
CA VAL A 164 -0.52 47.23 -14.89
C VAL A 164 -1.78 47.71 -15.59
N TYR A 165 -2.85 47.87 -14.83
CA TYR A 165 -4.11 48.45 -15.31
C TYR A 165 -4.33 49.79 -14.65
N ARG A 166 -4.66 50.79 -15.45
CA ARG A 166 -5.12 52.10 -14.97
C ARG A 166 -6.51 52.32 -15.51
N ASP A 167 -7.46 52.56 -14.61
CA ASP A 167 -8.88 52.73 -14.96
C ASP A 167 -9.38 51.57 -15.85
N GLU A 168 -9.06 50.33 -15.45
CA GLU A 168 -9.44 49.06 -16.11
C GLU A 168 -8.76 48.76 -17.45
N ILE A 169 -7.97 49.69 -18.00
CA ILE A 169 -7.25 49.52 -19.27
C ILE A 169 -5.78 49.22 -18.99
N ARG A 170 -5.23 48.23 -19.72
CA ARG A 170 -3.82 47.85 -19.62
C ARG A 170 -2.91 49.00 -20.06
N VAL A 171 -1.88 49.28 -19.26
CA VAL A 171 -0.76 50.14 -19.63
C VAL A 171 0.35 49.25 -20.20
N LEU A 172 0.67 49.41 -21.48
CA LEU A 172 1.79 48.73 -22.11
C LEU A 172 3.11 49.33 -21.65
N PRO A 173 4.24 48.60 -21.70
CA PRO A 173 4.40 47.20 -22.07
C PRO A 173 4.27 46.22 -20.87
N TYR A 174 3.67 46.65 -19.75
CA TYR A 174 3.64 45.85 -18.53
C TYR A 174 2.80 44.57 -18.71
N GLY A 175 3.31 43.45 -18.21
CA GLY A 175 2.73 42.11 -18.40
C GLY A 175 3.15 41.41 -19.70
N ARG A 176 4.02 42.00 -20.53
CA ARG A 176 4.56 41.27 -21.70
C ARG A 176 5.61 40.23 -21.25
N PRO A 177 5.67 39.04 -21.89
CA PRO A 177 6.65 38.01 -21.53
C PRO A 177 8.11 38.41 -21.77
N ASP A 178 8.34 39.31 -22.72
CA ASP A 178 9.64 39.85 -23.09
C ASP A 178 10.02 41.14 -22.34
N TYR A 179 9.16 41.61 -21.42
CA TYR A 179 9.39 42.83 -20.64
C TYR A 179 9.22 42.60 -19.13
N ASP A 180 10.32 42.19 -18.49
CA ASP A 180 10.41 42.01 -17.03
C ASP A 180 10.70 43.33 -16.32
N TRP A 181 9.68 44.17 -16.18
CA TRP A 181 9.79 45.50 -15.59
C TRP A 181 10.06 45.54 -14.07
N LEU A 182 10.06 44.37 -13.43
CA LEU A 182 10.36 44.19 -12.01
C LEU A 182 11.69 43.45 -11.78
N ASP A 183 12.45 43.19 -12.84
CA ASP A 183 13.74 42.48 -12.82
C ASP A 183 13.65 41.12 -12.08
N ILE A 184 12.50 40.44 -12.13
CA ILE A 184 12.26 39.18 -11.40
C ILE A 184 13.22 38.08 -11.88
N GLU A 185 13.33 37.87 -13.19
CA GLU A 185 14.19 36.86 -13.79
C GLU A 185 15.67 37.24 -13.69
N GLU A 186 15.99 38.53 -13.82
CA GLU A 186 17.35 39.04 -13.61
C GLU A 186 17.82 38.77 -12.17
N ASN A 187 16.97 39.07 -11.18
CA ASN A 187 17.26 38.80 -9.77
C ASN A 187 17.36 37.30 -9.45
N ARG A 188 16.54 36.48 -10.12
CA ARG A 188 16.59 35.00 -9.99
C ARG A 188 17.89 34.42 -10.53
N THR A 189 18.42 34.98 -11.61
CA THR A 189 19.70 34.57 -12.21
C THR A 189 20.90 35.01 -11.35
N LYS A 190 20.86 36.24 -10.83
CA LYS A 190 21.94 36.78 -9.97
C LYS A 190 22.05 36.09 -8.61
N ARG A 191 20.99 35.44 -8.12
CA ARG A 191 20.94 34.81 -6.80
C ARG A 191 20.35 33.40 -6.87
N LEU A 192 21.01 32.53 -7.64
CA LEU A 192 20.66 31.11 -7.83
C LEU A 192 20.31 30.45 -6.49
N GLY A 193 19.07 29.95 -6.39
CA GLY A 193 18.58 29.18 -5.24
C GLY A 193 17.82 29.96 -4.16
N SER A 194 17.77 31.30 -4.22
CA SER A 194 17.11 32.11 -3.17
C SER A 194 15.82 32.84 -3.59
N TYR A 195 15.55 32.93 -4.90
CA TYR A 195 14.40 33.66 -5.45
C TYR A 195 13.29 32.69 -5.84
N PHE A 196 12.13 32.81 -5.18
CA PHE A 196 10.96 31.96 -5.39
C PHE A 196 10.16 32.33 -6.64
N TYR A 197 9.84 33.61 -6.81
CA TYR A 197 9.01 34.09 -7.90
C TYR A 197 9.72 33.99 -9.26
N SER A 198 8.94 33.70 -10.30
CA SER A 198 9.37 33.68 -11.70
C SER A 198 8.33 34.38 -12.55
N HIS A 199 8.77 35.33 -13.38
CA HIS A 199 7.93 36.11 -14.29
C HIS A 199 7.08 35.21 -15.19
N ARG A 200 7.64 34.07 -15.61
CA ARG A 200 6.98 33.11 -16.51
C ARG A 200 6.06 32.11 -15.81
N ARG A 201 5.98 32.14 -14.48
CA ARG A 201 5.15 31.23 -13.66
C ARG A 201 4.26 31.95 -12.68
N MET A 202 4.09 33.24 -12.91
CA MET A 202 3.17 34.08 -12.17
C MET A 202 2.35 34.91 -13.13
N PHE A 203 1.18 35.32 -12.68
CA PHE A 203 0.33 36.26 -13.39
C PHE A 203 -0.52 37.05 -12.43
N GLY A 204 -0.82 38.29 -12.80
CA GLY A 204 -1.60 39.17 -11.96
C GLY A 204 -1.50 40.60 -12.39
N ALA A 205 -2.02 41.50 -11.57
CA ALA A 205 -2.15 42.90 -11.88
C ALA A 205 -1.74 43.81 -10.71
N VAL A 206 -1.17 44.95 -11.08
CA VAL A 206 -1.22 46.18 -10.31
C VAL A 206 -2.43 46.97 -10.82
N LEU A 207 -3.33 47.34 -9.92
CA LEU A 207 -4.52 48.10 -10.25
C LEU A 207 -4.36 49.52 -9.73
N LEU A 208 -4.38 50.46 -10.67
CA LEU A 208 -4.23 51.90 -10.47
C LEU A 208 -5.52 52.62 -10.86
N ASP A 209 -5.73 53.78 -10.27
CA ASP A 209 -6.80 54.69 -10.65
C ASP A 209 -6.25 56.09 -11.02
N GLY A 210 -7.02 56.83 -11.83
CA GLY A 210 -6.60 58.14 -12.31
C GLY A 210 -6.34 59.18 -11.22
N GLN A 211 -7.09 59.14 -10.12
CA GLN A 211 -7.16 60.19 -9.08
C GLN A 211 -6.12 59.99 -7.96
N GLY A 212 -5.91 58.76 -7.52
CA GLY A 212 -4.96 58.37 -6.49
C GLY A 212 -3.51 58.29 -7.00
N ASN A 213 -3.33 58.10 -8.32
CA ASN A 213 -2.02 57.88 -8.91
C ASN A 213 -1.60 58.97 -9.94
N GLU A 214 -2.01 60.23 -9.76
CA GLU A 214 -1.78 61.33 -10.72
C GLU A 214 -0.31 61.52 -11.14
N ARG A 215 0.64 61.31 -10.21
CA ARG A 215 2.08 61.45 -10.46
C ARG A 215 2.69 60.29 -11.25
N LEU A 216 1.94 59.22 -11.51
CA LEU A 216 2.30 58.21 -12.50
C LEU A 216 1.91 58.71 -13.89
N GLU A 217 2.84 59.46 -14.49
CA GLU A 217 2.65 60.08 -15.81
C GLU A 217 2.91 59.07 -16.94
N GLU A 218 1.88 58.79 -17.73
CA GLU A 218 2.01 58.00 -18.95
C GLU A 218 2.77 58.80 -20.03
N LYS A 219 3.58 58.12 -20.83
CA LYS A 219 4.18 58.73 -22.02
C LYS A 219 3.09 59.03 -23.06
N ALA A 220 3.33 60.00 -23.94
CA ALA A 220 2.37 60.41 -24.98
C ALA A 220 1.90 59.26 -25.88
N GLY A 221 2.74 58.25 -26.14
CA GLY A 221 2.38 57.04 -26.92
C GLY A 221 1.73 55.91 -26.10
N ARG A 222 1.48 56.12 -24.79
CA ARG A 222 1.08 55.08 -23.82
C ARG A 222 2.01 53.85 -23.80
N GLU A 223 3.26 54.04 -24.23
CA GLU A 223 4.36 53.07 -24.15
C GLU A 223 5.01 53.08 -22.75
N GLY A 224 4.18 53.01 -21.73
CA GLY A 224 4.55 52.94 -20.33
C GLY A 224 4.60 54.30 -19.63
N PHE A 225 5.03 54.25 -18.37
CA PHE A 225 5.20 55.44 -17.55
C PHE A 225 6.53 56.13 -17.82
N GLN A 226 6.55 57.45 -17.61
CA GLN A 226 7.79 58.20 -17.47
C GLN A 226 8.60 57.65 -16.29
N GLN A 227 9.93 57.59 -16.44
CA GLN A 227 10.84 57.06 -15.42
C GLN A 227 11.09 58.08 -14.28
N ASN A 228 9.99 58.60 -13.73
CA ASN A 228 9.99 59.62 -12.70
C ASN A 228 10.15 59.00 -11.28
N ALA A 229 10.09 59.84 -10.24
CA ALA A 229 10.23 59.36 -8.86
C ALA A 229 9.08 58.42 -8.43
N ALA A 230 7.85 58.71 -8.87
CA ALA A 230 6.67 57.91 -8.55
C ALA A 230 6.77 56.50 -9.13
N PHE A 231 7.13 56.35 -10.41
CA PHE A 231 7.29 55.04 -11.02
C PHE A 231 8.39 54.19 -10.36
N ARG A 232 9.53 54.83 -10.01
CA ARG A 232 10.61 54.14 -9.28
C ARG A 232 10.19 53.71 -7.87
N GLN A 233 9.32 54.48 -7.20
CA GLN A 233 8.75 54.09 -5.91
C GLN A 233 7.79 52.91 -6.04
N LEU A 234 6.90 52.92 -7.05
CA LEU A 234 6.01 51.80 -7.37
C LEU A 234 6.82 50.50 -7.54
N GLN A 235 7.85 50.53 -8.40
CA GLN A 235 8.74 49.39 -8.59
C GLN A 235 9.42 48.94 -7.28
N ARG A 236 9.92 49.89 -6.48
CA ARG A 236 10.61 49.59 -5.21
C ARG A 236 9.67 48.91 -4.20
N LEU A 237 8.42 49.37 -4.08
CA LEU A 237 7.42 48.79 -3.19
C LEU A 237 7.11 47.34 -3.57
N ILE A 238 6.82 47.10 -4.86
CA ILE A 238 6.51 45.76 -5.37
C ILE A 238 7.72 44.82 -5.25
N LYS A 239 8.92 45.28 -5.65
CA LYS A 239 10.16 44.48 -5.51
C LYS A 239 10.45 44.15 -4.04
N ASN A 240 10.20 45.07 -3.12
CA ASN A 240 10.35 44.81 -1.68
C ASN A 240 9.38 43.73 -1.21
N PHE A 241 8.11 43.83 -1.61
CA PHE A 241 7.10 42.84 -1.28
C PHE A 241 7.45 41.44 -1.81
N LEU A 242 7.81 41.33 -3.09
CA LEU A 242 8.22 40.05 -3.69
C LEU A 242 9.44 39.46 -2.97
N ARG A 243 10.39 40.29 -2.54
CA ARG A 243 11.55 39.82 -1.78
C ARG A 243 11.17 39.33 -0.38
N GLN A 244 10.38 40.11 0.37
CA GLN A 244 10.08 39.81 1.77
C GLN A 244 9.10 38.63 1.89
N SER A 245 8.01 38.65 1.12
CA SER A 245 7.07 37.52 1.07
C SER A 245 7.74 36.21 0.65
N ALA A 246 8.75 36.26 -0.23
CA ALA A 246 9.53 35.08 -0.57
C ALA A 246 10.30 34.49 0.61
N VAL A 247 10.83 35.34 1.49
CA VAL A 247 11.52 34.92 2.71
C VAL A 247 10.52 34.35 3.72
N ASP A 248 9.42 35.04 3.95
CA ASP A 248 8.48 34.70 5.03
C ASP A 248 7.70 33.41 4.74
N PHE A 249 7.33 33.17 3.47
CA PHE A 249 6.46 32.07 3.07
C PHE A 249 7.15 30.88 2.38
N PHE A 250 8.27 31.10 1.70
CA PHE A 250 8.84 30.08 0.80
C PHE A 250 10.27 29.67 1.16
N ARG A 251 10.84 30.17 2.26
CA ARG A 251 12.13 29.73 2.81
C ARG A 251 11.93 29.10 4.18
N GLU A 252 12.64 28.01 4.47
CA GLU A 252 12.54 27.30 5.75
C GLU A 252 12.77 28.18 6.98
N SER A 253 13.58 29.24 6.83
CA SER A 253 13.87 30.22 7.88
C SER A 253 12.72 31.20 8.16
N GLY A 254 11.71 31.26 7.30
CA GLY A 254 10.57 32.17 7.42
C GLY A 254 9.47 31.63 8.32
N ASP A 255 8.66 32.54 8.86
CA ASP A 255 7.59 32.23 9.81
C ASP A 255 6.61 31.15 9.29
N TYR A 256 6.32 31.17 7.98
CA TYR A 256 5.39 30.25 7.33
C TYR A 256 6.09 29.21 6.44
N GLY A 257 7.40 29.32 6.23
CA GLY A 257 8.13 28.51 5.26
C GLY A 257 8.31 27.04 5.64
N ARG A 258 8.22 26.69 6.92
CA ARG A 258 8.22 25.28 7.36
C ARG A 258 6.99 24.53 6.85
N SER A 259 5.80 25.11 6.95
CA SER A 259 4.56 24.49 6.42
C SER A 259 4.64 24.26 4.92
N TYR A 260 5.21 25.24 4.19
CA TYR A 260 5.46 25.11 2.76
C TYR A 260 6.41 23.94 2.43
N ALA A 261 7.54 23.83 3.14
CA ALA A 261 8.52 22.78 2.92
C ALA A 261 7.94 21.38 3.21
N GLU A 262 7.20 21.23 4.32
CA GLU A 262 6.55 19.97 4.70
C GLU A 262 5.54 19.49 3.65
N GLN A 263 4.72 20.40 3.10
CA GLN A 263 3.75 20.06 2.07
C GLN A 263 4.43 19.61 0.77
N LYS A 264 5.49 20.31 0.35
CA LYS A 264 6.30 19.96 -0.81
C LYS A 264 6.98 18.59 -0.64
N ASP A 265 7.55 18.33 0.54
CA ASP A 265 8.21 17.06 0.85
C ASP A 265 7.22 15.89 0.86
N ARG A 266 6.03 16.09 1.44
CA ARG A 266 4.96 15.10 1.44
C ARG A 266 4.55 14.71 0.01
N ALA A 267 4.41 15.69 -0.88
CA ALA A 267 4.06 15.47 -2.28
C ALA A 267 5.16 14.68 -3.01
N ASN A 268 6.42 15.05 -2.81
CA ASN A 268 7.58 14.37 -3.40
C ASN A 268 7.74 12.92 -2.89
N ARG A 269 7.51 12.65 -1.59
CA ARG A 269 7.56 11.28 -1.02
C ARG A 269 6.46 10.38 -1.57
N LYS A 270 5.23 10.89 -1.69
CA LYS A 270 4.11 10.12 -2.25
C LYS A 270 4.40 9.72 -3.71
N ALA A 271 4.98 10.64 -4.47
CA ALA A 271 5.38 10.40 -5.84
C ALA A 271 6.51 9.39 -6.00
N SER A 272 7.56 9.47 -5.18
CA SER A 272 8.68 8.53 -5.25
C SER A 272 8.23 7.11 -4.89
N ALA A 273 7.40 6.95 -3.86
CA ALA A 273 6.81 5.67 -3.47
C ALA A 273 5.98 5.06 -4.62
N LYS A 274 5.14 5.86 -5.29
CA LYS A 274 4.37 5.40 -6.45
C LYS A 274 5.29 4.93 -7.59
N ARG A 275 6.31 5.72 -7.95
CA ARG A 275 7.28 5.36 -9.01
C ARG A 275 8.04 4.09 -8.70
N GLN A 276 8.47 3.90 -7.45
CA GLN A 276 9.15 2.66 -7.04
C GLN A 276 8.23 1.46 -7.15
N ARG A 277 6.96 1.59 -6.72
CA ARG A 277 5.96 0.53 -6.86
C ARG A 277 5.73 0.18 -8.33
N ASP A 278 5.48 1.18 -9.17
CA ASP A 278 5.17 0.98 -10.58
C ASP A 278 6.37 0.35 -11.33
N SER A 279 7.61 0.74 -10.98
CA SER A 279 8.84 0.12 -11.50
C SER A 279 8.99 -1.34 -11.08
N ARG A 280 8.75 -1.67 -9.80
CA ARG A 280 8.77 -3.07 -9.32
C ARG A 280 7.71 -3.93 -10.02
N VAL A 281 6.51 -3.39 -10.21
CA VAL A 281 5.43 -4.07 -10.95
C VAL A 281 5.86 -4.31 -12.40
N ALA A 282 6.41 -3.31 -13.09
CA ALA A 282 6.88 -3.47 -14.47
C ALA A 282 8.01 -4.50 -14.58
N ALA A 283 8.97 -4.51 -13.66
CA ALA A 283 10.05 -5.49 -13.61
C ALA A 283 9.51 -6.92 -13.40
N ALA A 284 8.55 -7.08 -12.49
CA ALA A 284 7.92 -8.37 -12.21
C ALA A 284 7.09 -8.88 -13.41
N GLN A 285 6.34 -8.00 -14.08
CA GLN A 285 5.62 -8.33 -15.32
C GLN A 285 6.58 -8.78 -16.43
N SER A 286 7.69 -8.06 -16.61
CA SER A 286 8.70 -8.39 -17.63
C SER A 286 9.36 -9.76 -17.35
N SER A 287 9.71 -10.02 -16.09
CA SER A 287 10.27 -11.32 -15.68
C SER A 287 9.30 -12.47 -15.93
N LEU A 288 8.02 -12.30 -15.59
CA LEU A 288 6.99 -13.32 -15.84
C LEU A 288 6.77 -13.54 -17.34
N ALA A 289 6.74 -12.47 -18.13
CA ALA A 289 6.61 -12.57 -19.59
C ALA A 289 7.77 -13.37 -20.22
N ALA A 290 9.01 -13.10 -19.77
CA ALA A 290 10.19 -13.84 -20.22
C ALA A 290 10.12 -15.32 -19.83
N GLU A 291 9.72 -15.62 -18.59
CA GLU A 291 9.57 -16.98 -18.09
C GLU A 291 8.52 -17.78 -18.89
N VAL A 292 7.34 -17.19 -19.10
CA VAL A 292 6.26 -17.77 -19.93
C VAL A 292 6.77 -18.05 -21.33
N ALA A 293 7.40 -17.08 -21.99
CA ALA A 293 7.92 -17.23 -23.35
C ALA A 293 8.97 -18.36 -23.45
N THR A 294 9.94 -18.40 -22.53
CA THR A 294 10.97 -19.44 -22.51
C THR A 294 10.38 -20.83 -22.32
N LYS A 295 9.47 -21.01 -21.35
CA LYS A 295 8.86 -22.32 -21.10
C LYS A 295 7.87 -22.75 -22.19
N TYR A 296 7.16 -21.80 -22.79
CA TYR A 296 6.27 -22.05 -23.92
C TYR A 296 7.03 -22.57 -25.15
N LEU A 297 8.16 -21.94 -25.51
CA LEU A 297 9.01 -22.40 -26.60
C LEU A 297 9.59 -23.80 -26.35
N ARG A 298 9.96 -24.13 -25.10
CA ARG A 298 10.42 -25.49 -24.75
C ARG A 298 9.36 -26.57 -25.02
N ILE A 299 8.08 -26.24 -24.89
CA ILE A 299 6.97 -27.16 -25.15
C ILE A 299 6.65 -27.23 -26.64
N LEU A 300 6.55 -26.09 -27.33
CA LEU A 300 6.15 -26.06 -28.74
C LEU A 300 7.23 -26.53 -29.72
N ASP A 301 8.50 -26.17 -29.49
CA ASP A 301 9.58 -26.44 -30.45
C ASP A 301 10.24 -27.81 -30.23
N GLY A 302 9.75 -28.62 -29.27
CA GLY A 302 10.22 -29.98 -29.02
C GLY A 302 11.41 -30.22 -28.07
N PRO A 303 12.08 -29.22 -27.42
CA PRO A 303 13.10 -29.53 -26.41
C PRO A 303 12.60 -30.39 -25.25
N ALA A 304 11.37 -30.14 -24.78
CA ALA A 304 10.76 -30.94 -23.70
C ALA A 304 10.49 -32.39 -24.13
N ASP A 305 10.06 -32.60 -25.38
CA ASP A 305 9.84 -33.94 -25.94
C ASP A 305 11.17 -34.68 -26.14
N SER A 306 12.23 -33.97 -26.53
CA SER A 306 13.58 -34.54 -26.70
C SER A 306 14.18 -34.98 -25.36
N GLU A 307 14.01 -34.16 -24.31
CA GLU A 307 14.43 -34.47 -22.95
C GLU A 307 13.63 -35.66 -22.38
N LEU A 308 12.34 -35.72 -22.67
CA LEU A 308 11.47 -36.85 -22.32
C LEU A 308 11.94 -38.15 -22.98
N ALA A 309 12.28 -38.11 -24.28
CA ALA A 309 12.80 -39.27 -25.00
C ALA A 309 14.13 -39.76 -24.42
N ALA A 310 15.04 -38.84 -24.11
CA ALA A 310 16.33 -39.18 -23.50
C ALA A 310 16.18 -39.89 -22.14
N ILE A 311 15.23 -39.44 -21.29
CA ILE A 311 14.93 -40.09 -20.00
C ILE A 311 14.44 -41.53 -20.21
N LEU A 312 13.59 -41.78 -21.22
CA LEU A 312 13.08 -43.11 -21.50
C LEU A 312 14.14 -44.05 -22.11
N ASP A 313 15.02 -43.53 -22.95
CA ASP A 313 16.13 -44.30 -23.51
C ASP A 313 17.13 -44.70 -22.42
N GLU A 314 17.42 -43.81 -21.47
CA GLU A 314 18.24 -44.10 -20.29
C GLU A 314 17.60 -45.19 -19.40
N HIS A 315 16.29 -45.08 -19.17
CA HIS A 315 15.51 -46.07 -18.41
C HIS A 315 15.60 -47.46 -19.05
N ARG A 316 15.38 -47.54 -20.37
CA ARG A 316 15.45 -48.80 -21.13
C ARG A 316 16.85 -49.42 -21.05
N ALA A 317 17.90 -48.64 -21.31
CA ALA A 317 19.28 -49.12 -21.25
C ALA A 317 19.69 -49.58 -19.83
N SER A 318 19.10 -48.99 -18.79
CA SER A 318 19.37 -49.37 -17.40
C SER A 318 18.68 -50.68 -17.01
N ILE A 319 17.46 -50.90 -17.51
CA ILE A 319 16.73 -52.16 -17.38
C ILE A 319 17.44 -53.29 -18.11
N GLU A 320 17.87 -53.08 -19.36
CA GLU A 320 18.59 -54.09 -20.15
C GLU A 320 19.88 -54.55 -19.45
N ARG A 321 20.64 -53.62 -18.87
CA ARG A 321 21.84 -53.96 -18.08
C ARG A 321 21.53 -54.71 -16.78
N SER A 322 20.36 -54.47 -16.18
CA SER A 322 19.89 -55.22 -15.00
C SER A 322 19.57 -56.67 -15.36
N LEU A 323 18.97 -56.90 -16.53
CA LEU A 323 18.68 -58.24 -17.06
C LEU A 323 19.94 -59.06 -17.39
N THR A 324 21.02 -58.43 -17.85
CA THR A 324 22.29 -59.12 -18.17
C THR A 324 23.17 -59.36 -16.94
N GLY A 325 22.77 -58.87 -15.76
CA GLY A 325 23.55 -58.98 -14.51
C GLY A 325 24.70 -57.98 -14.38
N ASP A 326 24.82 -57.02 -15.31
CA ASP A 326 25.86 -55.98 -15.32
C ASP A 326 25.48 -54.74 -14.50
N ASN A 327 24.23 -54.64 -14.03
CA ASN A 327 23.74 -53.54 -13.20
C ASN A 327 23.29 -54.05 -11.82
N PRO A 328 23.84 -53.52 -10.71
CA PRO A 328 23.45 -53.92 -9.36
C PRO A 328 22.08 -53.38 -8.91
N ASP A 329 21.51 -52.40 -9.63
CA ASP A 329 20.25 -51.77 -9.27
C ASP A 329 19.04 -52.65 -9.66
N ALA A 330 18.12 -52.85 -8.72
CA ALA A 330 16.86 -53.54 -8.97
C ALA A 330 15.95 -52.72 -9.91
N PRO A 331 15.09 -53.37 -10.73
CA PRO A 331 14.15 -52.66 -11.63
C PRO A 331 13.27 -51.62 -10.94
N GLU A 332 12.90 -51.81 -9.67
CA GLU A 332 12.12 -50.85 -8.87
C GLU A 332 12.89 -49.56 -8.53
N VAL A 333 14.20 -49.65 -8.29
CA VAL A 333 15.08 -48.49 -8.07
C VAL A 333 15.18 -47.65 -9.34
N ILE A 334 15.36 -48.32 -10.47
CA ILE A 334 15.47 -47.67 -11.78
C ILE A 334 14.17 -46.91 -12.07
N LEU A 335 13.00 -47.53 -11.84
CA LEU A 335 11.70 -46.89 -11.99
C LEU A 335 11.53 -45.65 -11.09
N THR A 336 11.98 -45.72 -9.84
CA THR A 336 11.88 -44.61 -8.88
C THR A 336 12.74 -43.42 -9.32
N ARG A 337 13.94 -43.67 -9.85
CA ARG A 337 14.82 -42.64 -10.43
C ARG A 337 14.17 -41.98 -11.64
N THR A 338 13.62 -42.77 -12.56
CA THR A 338 12.93 -42.27 -13.75
C THR A 338 11.70 -41.46 -13.41
N ARG A 339 10.87 -41.90 -12.44
CA ARG A 339 9.73 -41.10 -11.94
C ARG A 339 10.19 -39.74 -11.39
N SER A 340 11.34 -39.70 -10.71
CA SER A 340 11.92 -38.46 -10.18
C SER A 340 12.41 -37.53 -11.30
N GLN A 341 13.08 -38.05 -12.33
CA GLN A 341 13.50 -37.27 -13.51
C GLN A 341 12.29 -36.71 -14.27
N LEU A 342 11.25 -37.52 -14.51
CA LEU A 342 10.02 -37.08 -15.16
C LEU A 342 9.27 -36.01 -14.35
N LYS A 343 9.30 -36.10 -13.01
CA LYS A 343 8.75 -35.07 -12.12
C LYS A 343 9.56 -33.77 -12.19
N ALA A 344 10.89 -33.85 -12.19
CA ALA A 344 11.75 -32.68 -12.31
C ALA A 344 11.52 -31.92 -13.64
N LEU A 345 11.32 -32.65 -14.75
CA LEU A 345 10.94 -32.06 -16.04
C LEU A 345 9.60 -31.33 -15.96
N GLN A 346 8.59 -31.97 -15.36
CA GLN A 346 7.26 -31.37 -15.19
C GLN A 346 7.30 -30.09 -14.33
N ASP A 347 8.03 -30.11 -13.21
CA ASP A 347 8.17 -28.98 -12.29
C ASP A 347 8.98 -27.84 -12.94
N GLY A 348 10.04 -28.19 -13.67
CA GLY A 348 10.86 -27.23 -14.42
C GLY A 348 10.10 -26.51 -15.54
N LEU A 349 9.04 -27.12 -16.07
CA LEU A 349 8.18 -26.52 -17.07
C LEU A 349 7.04 -25.69 -16.50
N ARG A 350 6.71 -25.78 -15.21
CA ARG A 350 5.55 -25.12 -14.58
C ARG A 350 5.77 -23.62 -14.38
N VAL A 351 4.83 -22.77 -14.79
CA VAL A 351 4.78 -21.34 -14.43
C VAL A 351 3.65 -21.12 -13.42
N ALA A 352 3.98 -20.54 -12.27
CA ALA A 352 3.00 -20.12 -11.27
C ALA A 352 3.06 -18.60 -11.12
N PRO A 353 2.09 -17.83 -11.67
CA PRO A 353 2.06 -16.39 -11.45
C PRO A 353 1.88 -16.10 -9.95
N SER A 354 2.63 -15.15 -9.42
CA SER A 354 2.38 -14.67 -8.05
C SER A 354 1.11 -13.80 -8.05
N SER A 355 0.25 -13.99 -7.06
CA SER A 355 -1.04 -13.29 -6.92
C SER A 355 -0.91 -11.77 -6.69
N GLU A 356 0.32 -11.27 -6.56
CA GLU A 356 0.63 -9.87 -6.24
C GLU A 356 0.98 -9.02 -7.48
N ILE A 357 1.12 -9.64 -8.66
CA ILE A 357 1.47 -8.91 -9.90
C ILE A 357 0.20 -8.62 -10.71
N PRO A 358 -0.19 -7.36 -10.90
CA PRO A 358 -1.25 -7.00 -11.83
C PRO A 358 -0.83 -7.41 -13.25
N LEU A 359 -1.66 -8.15 -13.98
CA LEU A 359 -1.32 -8.61 -15.34
C LEU A 359 -1.83 -7.63 -16.40
N THR A 360 -1.05 -7.44 -17.46
CA THR A 360 -1.51 -6.73 -18.67
C THR A 360 -2.38 -7.68 -19.50
N ARG A 361 -3.26 -7.13 -20.37
CA ARG A 361 -4.10 -7.95 -21.26
C ARG A 361 -3.29 -8.91 -22.13
N THR A 362 -2.15 -8.45 -22.63
CA THR A 362 -1.24 -9.27 -23.45
C THR A 362 -0.65 -10.42 -22.64
N LEU A 363 -0.10 -10.13 -21.45
CA LEU A 363 0.52 -11.14 -20.60
C LEU A 363 -0.50 -12.17 -20.09
N HIS A 364 -1.74 -11.76 -19.85
CA HIS A 364 -2.82 -12.66 -19.49
C HIS A 364 -3.09 -13.68 -20.61
N ARG A 365 -3.25 -13.21 -21.85
CA ARG A 365 -3.44 -14.07 -23.02
C ARG A 365 -2.26 -15.02 -23.26
N ASP A 366 -1.03 -14.54 -23.08
CA ASP A 366 0.17 -15.34 -23.29
C ASP A 366 0.28 -16.44 -22.22
N LEU A 367 -0.09 -16.14 -20.97
CA LEU A 367 -0.16 -17.11 -19.88
C LEU A 367 -1.25 -18.17 -20.14
N ASP A 368 -2.44 -17.77 -20.59
CA ASP A 368 -3.53 -18.71 -20.92
C ASP A 368 -3.10 -19.67 -22.04
N SER A 369 -2.47 -19.15 -23.08
CA SER A 369 -1.94 -19.96 -24.20
C SER A 369 -0.90 -20.96 -23.72
N TYR A 370 0.00 -20.53 -22.83
CA TYR A 370 0.99 -21.39 -22.22
C TYR A 370 0.36 -22.46 -21.31
N GLN A 371 -0.68 -22.13 -20.54
CA GLN A 371 -1.37 -23.09 -19.67
C GLN A 371 -2.01 -24.22 -20.46
N VAL A 372 -2.59 -23.91 -21.63
CA VAL A 372 -3.13 -24.92 -22.55
C VAL A 372 -2.02 -25.85 -23.04
N ALA A 373 -0.92 -25.30 -23.56
CA ALA A 373 0.20 -26.13 -24.04
C ALA A 373 0.86 -26.96 -22.93
N TYR A 374 0.98 -26.41 -21.72
CA TYR A 374 1.46 -27.16 -20.56
C TYR A 374 0.53 -28.32 -20.19
N ALA A 375 -0.78 -28.08 -20.16
CA ALA A 375 -1.76 -29.12 -19.91
C ALA A 375 -1.71 -30.23 -20.98
N ASP A 376 -1.57 -29.87 -22.25
CA ASP A 376 -1.44 -30.83 -23.36
C ASP A 376 -0.17 -31.68 -23.23
N PHE A 377 0.97 -31.07 -22.86
CA PHE A 377 2.21 -31.79 -22.60
C PHE A 377 2.10 -32.77 -21.42
N VAL A 378 1.54 -32.30 -20.30
CA VAL A 378 1.38 -33.10 -19.07
C VAL A 378 0.42 -34.25 -19.30
N ASN A 379 -0.73 -34.02 -19.94
CA ASN A 379 -1.77 -35.03 -20.12
C ASN A 379 -1.52 -35.95 -21.33
N GLY A 380 -0.61 -35.58 -22.23
CA GLY A 380 -0.26 -36.38 -23.40
C GLY A 380 1.10 -37.06 -23.27
N PRO A 381 2.18 -36.45 -23.82
CA PRO A 381 3.53 -37.02 -23.81
C PRO A 381 3.99 -37.55 -22.45
N LEU A 382 3.85 -36.76 -21.38
CA LEU A 382 4.39 -37.12 -20.07
C LEU A 382 3.67 -38.33 -19.45
N VAL A 383 2.34 -38.42 -19.57
CA VAL A 383 1.56 -39.59 -19.12
C VAL A 383 1.97 -40.84 -19.89
N ARG A 384 2.14 -40.75 -21.22
CA ARG A 384 2.61 -41.88 -22.04
C ARG A 384 4.00 -42.35 -21.63
N ALA A 385 4.91 -41.42 -21.35
CA ALA A 385 6.25 -41.74 -20.88
C ALA A 385 6.24 -42.47 -19.52
N ARG A 386 5.42 -42.02 -18.57
CA ARG A 386 5.24 -42.71 -17.28
C ARG A 386 4.74 -44.14 -17.46
N ALA A 387 3.72 -44.33 -18.29
CA ALA A 387 3.16 -45.66 -18.58
C ALA A 387 4.20 -46.57 -19.25
N ALA A 388 4.95 -46.06 -20.24
CA ALA A 388 6.00 -46.84 -20.90
C ALA A 388 7.12 -47.27 -19.94
N ALA A 389 7.51 -46.40 -19.00
CA ALA A 389 8.51 -46.72 -17.99
C ALA A 389 8.04 -47.84 -17.04
N GLU A 390 6.77 -47.82 -16.63
CA GLU A 390 6.15 -48.84 -15.77
C GLU A 390 6.00 -50.19 -16.51
N GLU A 391 5.57 -50.16 -17.77
CA GLU A 391 5.38 -51.36 -18.58
C GLU A 391 6.69 -52.13 -18.80
N LEU A 392 7.80 -51.43 -19.06
CA LEU A 392 9.12 -52.04 -19.21
C LEU A 392 9.58 -52.80 -17.95
N VAL A 393 9.24 -52.29 -16.76
CA VAL A 393 9.55 -52.95 -15.49
C VAL A 393 8.64 -54.16 -15.27
N ALA A 394 7.35 -54.04 -15.61
CA ALA A 394 6.40 -55.14 -15.50
C ALA A 394 6.77 -56.35 -16.37
N GLN A 395 7.27 -56.12 -17.59
CA GLN A 395 7.75 -57.18 -18.49
C GLN A 395 8.97 -57.95 -17.94
N VAL A 396 9.81 -57.28 -17.15
CA VAL A 396 10.98 -57.87 -16.48
C VAL A 396 10.57 -58.69 -15.27
N ALA A 397 9.62 -58.18 -14.48
CA ALA A 397 9.09 -58.84 -13.28
C ALA A 397 8.44 -60.20 -13.60
N THR A 398 7.83 -60.37 -14.78
CA THR A 398 7.24 -61.64 -15.21
C THR A 398 8.27 -62.72 -15.58
N THR A 399 9.53 -62.36 -15.82
CA THR A 399 10.50 -63.29 -16.45
C THR A 399 11.54 -63.84 -15.48
N SER A 400 11.88 -63.15 -14.38
CA SER A 400 12.66 -63.71 -13.24
C SER A 400 12.82 -62.66 -12.13
N PHE A 401 11.90 -62.59 -11.17
CA PHE A 401 12.23 -62.06 -9.84
C PHE A 401 11.10 -62.31 -8.82
N ARG A 402 11.38 -63.06 -7.75
CA ARG A 402 10.67 -62.89 -6.47
C ARG A 402 11.53 -61.92 -5.66
N PRO A 403 11.10 -60.68 -5.39
CA PRO A 403 11.90 -59.81 -4.56
C PRO A 403 11.91 -60.37 -3.14
N ASP A 404 13.12 -60.55 -2.60
CA ASP A 404 13.32 -60.76 -1.17
C ASP A 404 12.77 -59.54 -0.43
N THR A 405 11.82 -59.76 0.47
CA THR A 405 11.11 -58.75 1.27
C THR A 405 12.10 -57.81 1.99
N GLN A 406 13.31 -58.29 2.29
CA GLN A 406 14.37 -57.46 2.88
C GLN A 406 14.90 -56.37 1.94
N THR A 407 14.91 -56.59 0.62
CA THR A 407 15.43 -55.62 -0.36
C THR A 407 14.45 -54.47 -0.59
N VAL A 408 13.15 -54.79 -0.69
CA VAL A 408 12.05 -53.81 -0.79
C VAL A 408 11.99 -52.93 0.46
N VAL A 409 12.15 -53.52 1.66
CA VAL A 409 12.20 -52.79 2.93
C VAL A 409 13.45 -51.90 3.04
N ARG A 410 14.61 -52.37 2.54
CA ARG A 410 15.87 -51.61 2.55
C ARG A 410 15.82 -50.42 1.59
N GLU A 411 15.19 -50.57 0.42
CA GLU A 411 15.00 -49.49 -0.56
C GLU A 411 13.90 -48.50 -0.15
N ALA A 412 12.82 -48.97 0.48
CA ALA A 412 11.82 -48.09 1.10
C ALA A 412 12.44 -47.20 2.19
N ARG A 413 13.29 -47.78 3.06
CA ARG A 413 14.08 -47.02 4.06
C ARG A 413 15.01 -45.99 3.40
N ARG A 414 15.68 -46.35 2.30
CA ARG A 414 16.57 -45.43 1.55
C ARG A 414 15.79 -44.28 0.90
N SER A 415 14.66 -44.58 0.26
CA SER A 415 13.74 -43.61 -0.35
C SER A 415 13.14 -42.66 0.68
N HIS A 416 12.84 -43.16 1.88
CA HIS A 416 12.32 -42.35 2.99
C HIS A 416 13.41 -41.43 3.56
N ALA A 417 14.63 -41.95 3.74
CA ALA A 417 15.80 -41.15 4.14
C ALA A 417 16.17 -40.07 3.12
N ASP A 418 16.02 -40.35 1.81
CA ASP A 418 16.27 -39.37 0.74
C ASP A 418 15.18 -38.29 0.66
N ARG A 419 13.92 -38.65 0.90
CA ARG A 419 12.81 -37.69 1.02
C ARG A 419 12.97 -36.79 2.25
N PHE A 420 13.36 -37.36 3.39
CA PHE A 420 13.65 -36.62 4.61
C PHE A 420 14.86 -35.68 4.43
N ARG A 421 15.96 -36.16 3.81
CA ARG A 421 17.10 -35.32 3.45
C ARG A 421 16.71 -34.16 2.54
N SER A 422 15.86 -34.40 1.55
CA SER A 422 15.39 -33.37 0.63
C SER A 422 14.50 -32.33 1.33
N ALA A 423 13.65 -32.76 2.27
CA ALA A 423 12.81 -31.87 3.07
C ALA A 423 13.64 -31.00 4.03
N VAL A 424 14.66 -31.59 4.67
CA VAL A 424 15.59 -30.86 5.55
C VAL A 424 16.44 -29.86 4.74
N ALA A 425 16.98 -30.27 3.59
CA ALA A 425 17.72 -29.37 2.70
C ALA A 425 16.86 -28.22 2.15
N ALA A 426 15.55 -28.44 1.98
CA ALA A 426 14.61 -27.39 1.57
C ALA A 426 14.28 -26.39 2.71
N LEU A 427 14.40 -26.81 3.97
CA LEU A 427 14.19 -25.95 5.15
C LEU A 427 15.40 -25.06 5.47
N GLU A 428 16.61 -25.51 5.14
CA GLU A 428 17.88 -24.78 5.36
C GLU A 428 17.86 -23.33 4.84
N PRO A 429 17.54 -23.07 3.54
CA PRO A 429 17.48 -21.70 3.04
C PRO A 429 16.30 -20.90 3.60
N ALA A 430 15.27 -21.55 4.17
CA ALA A 430 14.17 -20.85 4.84
C ALA A 430 14.59 -20.36 6.25
N VAL A 431 15.38 -21.16 6.97
CA VAL A 431 15.95 -20.81 8.27
C VAL A 431 16.99 -19.71 8.14
N GLU A 432 17.88 -19.77 7.15
CA GLU A 432 18.83 -18.68 6.85
C GLU A 432 18.11 -17.37 6.53
N ARG A 433 17.10 -17.43 5.66
CA ARG A 433 16.28 -16.25 5.32
C ARG A 433 15.56 -15.68 6.54
N LEU A 434 15.12 -16.53 7.47
CA LEU A 434 14.48 -16.08 8.71
C LEU A 434 15.48 -15.37 9.63
N SER A 435 16.69 -15.93 9.76
CA SER A 435 17.81 -15.34 10.50
C SER A 435 18.19 -13.96 9.95
N ASP A 436 18.37 -13.85 8.63
CA ASP A 436 18.70 -12.59 7.95
C ASP A 436 17.60 -11.54 8.15
N ARG A 437 16.32 -11.96 8.07
CA ARG A 437 15.17 -11.07 8.26
C ARG A 437 15.07 -10.58 9.71
N SER A 438 15.37 -11.44 10.67
CA SER A 438 15.39 -11.09 12.10
C SER A 438 16.48 -10.04 12.38
N SER A 439 17.69 -10.24 11.84
CA SER A 439 18.78 -9.28 11.95
C SER A 439 18.45 -7.92 11.31
N ALA A 440 17.79 -7.92 10.15
CA ALA A 440 17.34 -6.69 9.50
C ALA A 440 16.25 -5.94 10.31
N LEU A 441 15.32 -6.68 10.93
CA LEU A 441 14.28 -6.13 11.81
C LEU A 441 14.89 -5.52 13.08
N GLU A 442 15.90 -6.16 13.65
CA GLU A 442 16.64 -5.64 14.79
C GLU A 442 17.34 -4.31 14.47
N GLN A 443 18.06 -4.24 13.35
CA GLN A 443 18.70 -2.99 12.90
C GLN A 443 17.68 -1.86 12.70
N ALA A 444 16.53 -2.18 12.11
CA ALA A 444 15.45 -1.23 11.91
C ALA A 444 14.82 -0.77 13.24
N ALA A 445 14.63 -1.67 14.20
CA ALA A 445 14.13 -1.35 15.54
C ALA A 445 15.11 -0.45 16.30
N ARG A 446 16.42 -0.76 16.28
CA ARG A 446 17.46 0.08 16.87
C ARG A 446 17.46 1.49 16.28
N GLN A 447 17.37 1.62 14.95
CA GLN A 447 17.29 2.92 14.28
C GLN A 447 16.02 3.71 14.64
N LEU A 448 14.86 3.05 14.71
CA LEU A 448 13.60 3.71 15.08
C LEU A 448 13.60 4.21 16.52
N ILE A 449 14.21 3.44 17.44
CA ILE A 449 14.39 3.84 18.83
C ILE A 449 15.34 5.04 18.91
N GLU A 450 16.47 5.00 18.19
CA GLU A 450 17.43 6.11 18.15
C GLU A 450 16.80 7.40 17.58
N ASP A 451 16.10 7.31 16.46
CA ASP A 451 15.42 8.44 15.82
C ASP A 451 14.26 8.99 16.68
N GLY A 452 13.46 8.11 17.29
CA GLY A 452 12.32 8.49 18.12
C GLY A 452 12.75 9.21 19.40
N ILE A 453 13.79 8.71 20.05
CA ILE A 453 14.33 9.28 21.29
C ILE A 453 15.02 10.62 21.02
N LEU A 454 15.81 10.74 19.95
CA LEU A 454 16.43 12.02 19.55
C LEU A 454 15.39 13.10 19.25
N ARG A 455 14.24 12.70 18.69
CA ARG A 455 13.15 13.61 18.33
C ARG A 455 12.38 14.13 19.55
N GLU A 456 12.09 13.27 20.53
CA GLU A 456 11.45 13.66 21.80
C GLU A 456 12.38 14.54 22.66
N LEU A 457 13.67 14.22 22.74
CA LEU A 457 14.65 15.06 23.47
C LEU A 457 14.84 16.46 22.84
N ALA A 458 14.73 16.55 21.51
CA ALA A 458 14.73 17.83 20.81
C ALA A 458 13.48 18.66 21.13
N LEU A 459 12.32 18.00 21.29
CA LEU A 459 11.05 18.65 21.66
C LEU A 459 11.05 19.11 23.11
N ASP A 460 11.58 18.34 24.05
CA ASP A 460 11.68 18.70 25.47
C ASP A 460 12.65 19.86 25.73
N ARG A 461 13.80 19.90 25.03
CA ARG A 461 14.73 21.04 25.10
C ARG A 461 14.14 22.34 24.54
N LEU A 462 13.25 22.22 23.56
CA LEU A 462 12.51 23.36 23.00
C LEU A 462 11.35 23.80 23.91
N ALA A 463 10.81 22.91 24.74
CA ALA A 463 9.71 23.16 25.66
C ALA A 463 10.13 23.70 27.04
N GLY A 464 11.42 23.66 27.38
CA GLY A 464 11.94 24.24 28.63
C GLY A 464 11.50 23.52 29.91
N ALA A 465 11.04 22.27 29.81
CA ALA A 465 10.76 21.43 30.96
C ALA A 465 12.07 20.91 31.58
N ASP A 466 12.09 20.69 32.90
CA ASP A 466 13.17 19.99 33.62
C ASP A 466 13.23 18.53 33.15
N GLY A 467 13.83 18.31 31.98
CA GLY A 467 13.95 17.02 31.32
C GLY A 467 15.04 16.14 31.93
N LEU A 468 14.87 14.83 31.75
CA LEU A 468 15.78 13.74 32.12
C LEU A 468 17.26 14.16 32.06
N ASP A 469 17.96 14.04 33.19
CA ASP A 469 19.40 14.29 33.28
C ASP A 469 20.15 13.43 32.23
N ALA A 470 21.22 13.98 31.65
CA ALA A 470 22.02 13.30 30.63
C ALA A 470 22.54 11.91 31.07
N GLY A 471 22.77 11.72 32.38
CA GLY A 471 23.08 10.44 33.01
C GLY A 471 21.90 9.47 33.00
N THR A 472 20.72 9.91 33.41
CA THR A 472 19.48 9.10 33.38
C THR A 472 19.11 8.71 31.94
N TYR A 473 19.32 9.62 30.97
CA TYR A 473 19.18 9.35 29.54
C TYR A 473 20.14 8.27 29.04
N SER A 474 21.44 8.42 29.34
CA SER A 474 22.45 7.43 28.96
C SER A 474 22.15 6.08 29.58
N THR A 475 21.62 6.06 30.81
CA THR A 475 21.27 4.83 31.53
C THR A 475 20.08 4.14 30.89
N LEU A 476 19.02 4.89 30.53
CA LEU A 476 17.82 4.33 29.89
C LEU A 476 18.12 3.82 28.47
N ARG A 477 18.88 4.59 27.67
CA ARG A 477 19.35 4.16 26.35
C ARG A 477 20.14 2.86 26.45
N HIS A 478 21.10 2.81 27.39
CA HIS A 478 21.94 1.63 27.54
C HIS A 478 21.16 0.43 28.08
N ALA A 479 20.18 0.63 28.95
CA ALA A 479 19.29 -0.44 29.43
C ALA A 479 18.47 -1.06 28.29
N VAL A 480 17.85 -0.22 27.44
CA VAL A 480 17.07 -0.70 26.28
C VAL A 480 17.97 -1.34 25.22
N GLU A 481 19.13 -0.75 24.92
CA GLU A 481 20.11 -1.34 23.99
C GLU A 481 20.63 -2.70 24.50
N THR A 482 20.87 -2.82 25.80
CA THR A 482 21.33 -4.07 26.43
C THR A 482 20.22 -5.12 26.42
N GLU A 483 18.99 -4.75 26.77
CA GLU A 483 17.84 -5.67 26.77
C GLU A 483 17.54 -6.18 25.36
N VAL A 484 17.60 -5.32 24.34
CA VAL A 484 17.46 -5.72 22.92
C VAL A 484 18.62 -6.63 22.48
N ALA A 485 19.85 -6.35 22.90
CA ALA A 485 21.01 -7.16 22.56
C ALA A 485 21.01 -8.53 23.26
N GLU A 486 20.58 -8.60 24.53
CA GLU A 486 20.43 -9.85 25.28
C GLU A 486 19.32 -10.72 24.71
N LEU A 487 18.18 -10.10 24.32
CA LEU A 487 17.09 -10.79 23.62
C LEU A 487 17.53 -11.36 22.27
N TYR A 488 18.33 -10.60 21.50
CA TYR A 488 18.90 -11.08 20.24
C TYR A 488 19.86 -12.25 20.47
N GLU A 489 20.74 -12.17 21.46
CA GLU A 489 21.72 -13.24 21.71
C GLU A 489 21.05 -14.51 22.25
N ALA A 490 20.00 -14.38 23.05
CA ALA A 490 19.14 -15.49 23.46
C ALA A 490 18.45 -16.14 22.25
N GLN A 491 17.91 -15.33 21.32
CA GLN A 491 17.26 -15.81 20.11
C GLN A 491 18.25 -16.49 19.14
N SER A 492 19.42 -15.88 18.92
CA SER A 492 20.51 -16.42 18.09
C SER A 492 21.04 -17.74 18.65
N THR A 493 21.12 -17.86 19.98
CA THR A 493 21.51 -19.11 20.66
C THR A 493 20.44 -20.19 20.49
N ALA A 494 19.15 -19.84 20.55
CA ALA A 494 18.04 -20.77 20.32
C ALA A 494 17.97 -21.26 18.86
N VAL A 495 18.17 -20.36 17.88
CA VAL A 495 18.26 -20.73 16.45
C VAL A 495 19.47 -21.63 16.18
N ARG A 496 20.63 -21.32 16.75
CA ARG A 496 21.83 -22.18 16.66
C ARG A 496 21.60 -23.53 17.33
N ALA A 497 20.89 -23.59 18.46
CA ALA A 497 20.53 -24.83 19.14
C ALA A 497 19.54 -25.67 18.33
N PHE A 498 18.61 -25.04 17.61
CA PHE A 498 17.69 -25.67 16.68
C PHE A 498 18.43 -26.25 15.46
N VAL A 499 19.32 -25.49 14.83
CA VAL A 499 20.20 -25.99 13.75
C VAL A 499 21.03 -27.19 14.24
N ALA A 500 21.63 -27.09 15.43
CA ALA A 500 22.37 -28.19 16.03
C ALA A 500 21.48 -29.40 16.38
N SER A 501 20.18 -29.20 16.65
CA SER A 501 19.23 -30.30 16.88
C SER A 501 18.84 -31.02 15.60
N VAL A 502 18.72 -30.28 14.49
CA VAL A 502 18.54 -30.83 13.15
C VAL A 502 19.80 -31.60 12.73
N ASP A 503 20.99 -31.08 13.03
CA ASP A 503 22.25 -31.78 12.75
C ASP A 503 22.46 -33.02 13.65
N ARG A 504 22.00 -33.01 14.90
CA ARG A 504 21.97 -34.21 15.75
C ARG A 504 20.98 -35.25 15.24
N ALA A 505 19.83 -34.83 14.71
CA ALA A 505 18.88 -35.73 14.05
C ALA A 505 19.48 -36.37 12.77
N LYS A 506 20.36 -35.65 12.04
CA LYS A 506 21.16 -36.24 10.94
C LYS A 506 22.09 -37.37 11.42
N TRP A 507 22.52 -37.37 12.68
CA TRP A 507 23.47 -38.36 13.24
C TRP A 507 22.85 -39.74 13.49
N TRP A 508 21.54 -39.80 13.79
CA TRP A 508 20.79 -41.07 13.96
C TRP A 508 20.64 -41.86 12.64
N ILE A 509 20.92 -41.24 11.50
CA ILE A 509 20.82 -41.84 10.16
C ILE A 509 22.12 -42.56 9.76
N VAL A 510 23.25 -42.32 10.45
CA VAL A 510 24.58 -42.84 10.07
C VAL A 510 24.99 -44.10 10.87
N GLY A 511 24.28 -44.45 11.94
CA GLY A 511 24.61 -45.61 12.79
C GLY A 511 24.17 -46.96 12.22
N GLU A 512 24.95 -47.54 11.31
CA GLU A 512 24.98 -48.98 11.05
C GLU A 512 25.57 -49.71 12.28
N GLU A 513 24.76 -50.42 13.10
CA GLU A 513 25.11 -51.73 13.72
C GLU A 513 23.99 -52.28 14.67
N ILE A 514 23.31 -53.33 14.18
CA ILE A 514 22.83 -54.59 14.82
C ILE A 514 22.21 -54.56 16.24
N VAL A 515 20.94 -55.00 16.36
CA VAL A 515 20.54 -56.26 17.06
C VAL A 515 19.28 -56.83 16.39
N THR A 516 19.40 -57.96 15.70
CA THR A 516 18.30 -58.91 15.51
C THR A 516 18.77 -60.25 16.07
N SER A 517 18.09 -60.75 17.10
CA SER A 517 18.06 -62.18 17.40
C SER A 517 16.75 -62.74 16.86
N SER A 518 16.84 -63.91 16.24
CA SER A 518 15.82 -64.59 15.45
C SER A 518 14.59 -65.06 16.25
N ASP A 519 13.49 -65.24 15.51
CA ASP A 519 12.45 -66.29 15.67
C ASP A 519 10.99 -65.92 16.02
N GLU A 520 10.51 -64.69 15.76
CA GLU A 520 9.07 -64.38 15.95
C GLU A 520 8.38 -63.69 14.73
N ASP A 521 8.85 -63.95 13.50
CA ASP A 521 8.59 -63.07 12.34
C ASP A 521 7.36 -63.36 11.46
N ALA A 522 6.49 -64.33 11.75
CA ALA A 522 5.41 -64.66 10.79
C ALA A 522 4.04 -64.04 11.14
N ALA A 523 3.68 -63.93 12.42
CA ALA A 523 2.38 -63.41 12.85
C ALA A 523 2.42 -61.91 13.19
N LEU A 524 3.60 -61.39 13.54
CA LEU A 524 3.81 -59.97 13.82
C LEU A 524 3.82 -59.12 12.54
N GLY A 525 4.12 -59.65 11.35
CA GLY A 525 4.30 -58.82 10.15
C GLY A 525 3.06 -58.04 9.69
N GLU A 526 1.86 -58.59 9.84
CA GLU A 526 0.61 -57.94 9.40
C GLU A 526 0.09 -56.97 10.47
N GLU A 527 0.15 -57.35 11.74
CA GLU A 527 -0.21 -56.51 12.89
C GLU A 527 0.82 -55.39 13.14
N LEU A 528 2.10 -55.63 12.85
CA LEU A 528 3.19 -54.65 12.90
C LEU A 528 3.13 -53.71 11.70
N ALA A 529 2.67 -54.13 10.52
CA ALA A 529 2.48 -53.22 9.37
C ALA A 529 1.32 -52.23 9.60
N GLU A 530 0.20 -52.70 10.19
CA GLU A 530 -0.91 -51.81 10.60
C GLU A 530 -0.51 -50.91 11.79
N LEU A 531 0.20 -51.45 12.79
CA LEU A 531 0.76 -50.66 13.90
C LEU A 531 1.88 -49.70 13.44
N GLN A 532 2.66 -50.02 12.40
CA GLN A 532 3.72 -49.17 11.84
C GLN A 532 3.17 -48.09 10.92
N GLN A 533 2.14 -48.37 10.11
CA GLN A 533 1.46 -47.32 9.34
C GLN A 533 0.75 -46.34 10.28
N SER A 534 0.14 -46.85 11.36
CA SER A 534 -0.39 -46.02 12.43
C SER A 534 0.72 -45.30 13.22
N ALA A 535 1.89 -45.91 13.44
CA ALA A 535 3.01 -45.30 14.15
C ALA A 535 3.76 -44.26 13.32
N ASP A 536 3.90 -44.44 12.01
CA ASP A 536 4.55 -43.51 11.06
C ASP A 536 3.69 -42.26 10.84
N GLU A 537 2.36 -42.42 10.68
CA GLU A 537 1.43 -41.28 10.67
C GLU A 537 1.41 -40.54 12.03
N THR A 538 1.55 -41.28 13.13
CA THR A 538 1.63 -40.71 14.48
C THR A 538 3.00 -40.09 14.77
N LEU A 539 4.10 -40.61 14.23
CA LEU A 539 5.46 -40.08 14.41
C LEU A 539 5.65 -38.77 13.65
N ASP A 540 5.18 -38.68 12.40
CA ASP A 540 5.21 -37.44 11.62
C ASP A 540 4.37 -36.34 12.30
N LEU A 541 3.20 -36.69 12.83
CA LEU A 541 2.36 -35.76 13.61
C LEU A 541 2.97 -35.40 14.98
N VAL A 542 3.67 -36.32 15.64
CA VAL A 542 4.34 -36.08 16.93
C VAL A 542 5.60 -35.23 16.74
N GLN A 543 6.37 -35.44 15.66
CA GLN A 543 7.57 -34.67 15.36
C GLN A 543 7.26 -33.27 14.84
N ILE A 544 6.25 -33.14 13.96
CA ILE A 544 5.69 -31.83 13.57
C ILE A 544 5.06 -31.15 14.79
N GLY A 545 4.35 -31.91 15.64
CA GLY A 545 3.77 -31.43 16.89
C GLY A 545 4.80 -30.93 17.90
N MET A 546 5.96 -31.57 18.02
CA MET A 546 7.06 -31.16 18.92
C MET A 546 7.82 -29.94 18.37
N ALA A 547 8.15 -29.93 17.08
CA ALA A 547 8.80 -28.79 16.44
C ALA A 547 7.90 -27.54 16.49
N LEU A 548 6.60 -27.72 16.22
CA LEU A 548 5.62 -26.66 16.35
C LEU A 548 5.38 -26.28 17.81
N ALA A 549 5.46 -27.21 18.76
CA ALA A 549 5.28 -26.89 20.18
C ALA A 549 6.44 -26.09 20.78
N VAL A 550 7.69 -26.31 20.33
CA VAL A 550 8.84 -25.48 20.71
C VAL A 550 8.71 -24.09 20.08
N VAL A 551 8.35 -24.00 18.80
CA VAL A 551 8.09 -22.72 18.12
C VAL A 551 6.96 -21.96 18.82
N ASP A 552 5.83 -22.59 19.12
CA ASP A 552 4.66 -21.95 19.75
C ASP A 552 4.93 -21.57 21.22
N HIS A 553 5.71 -22.35 21.97
CA HIS A 553 6.13 -22.00 23.33
C HIS A 553 7.02 -20.75 23.36
N GLU A 554 8.04 -20.70 22.50
CA GLU A 554 8.99 -19.58 22.41
C GLU A 554 8.35 -18.32 21.81
N PHE A 555 7.49 -18.46 20.79
CA PHE A 555 6.68 -17.34 20.26
C PHE A 555 5.67 -16.83 21.30
N GLY A 556 5.01 -17.73 22.04
CA GLY A 556 4.09 -17.37 23.12
C GLY A 556 4.76 -16.64 24.28
N VAL A 557 6.03 -16.97 24.60
CA VAL A 557 6.86 -16.18 25.52
C VAL A 557 7.11 -14.78 24.95
N THR A 558 7.52 -14.69 23.69
CA THR A 558 7.79 -13.41 23.00
C THR A 558 6.55 -12.50 22.98
N VAL A 559 5.37 -13.06 22.72
CA VAL A 559 4.09 -12.34 22.74
C VAL A 559 3.73 -11.83 24.14
N ARG A 560 3.97 -12.64 25.18
CA ARG A 560 3.75 -12.22 26.57
C ARG A 560 4.67 -11.07 26.95
N THR A 561 5.94 -11.14 26.58
CA THR A 561 6.93 -10.07 26.85
C THR A 561 6.57 -8.77 26.13
N ILE A 562 6.22 -8.82 24.84
CA ILE A 562 5.80 -7.61 24.10
C ILE A 562 4.51 -7.03 24.69
N ARG A 563 3.57 -7.86 25.14
CA ARG A 563 2.35 -7.43 25.83
C ARG A 563 2.65 -6.76 27.18
N GLU A 564 3.64 -7.24 27.91
CA GLU A 564 4.09 -6.62 29.17
C GLU A 564 4.80 -5.28 28.93
N SER A 565 5.67 -5.19 27.93
CA SER A 565 6.31 -3.93 27.52
C SER A 565 5.29 -2.90 27.02
N LEU A 566 4.27 -3.33 26.25
CA LEU A 566 3.18 -2.45 25.80
C LEU A 566 2.27 -2.00 26.97
N ARG A 567 2.04 -2.85 27.97
CA ARG A 567 1.33 -2.46 29.20
C ARG A 567 2.11 -1.44 30.03
N GLN A 568 3.43 -1.61 30.16
CA GLN A 568 4.30 -0.63 30.81
C GLN A 568 4.31 0.70 30.04
N LEU A 569 4.40 0.64 28.70
CA LEU A 569 4.32 1.81 27.83
C LEU A 569 2.97 2.54 27.96
N ASN A 570 1.85 1.81 28.02
CA ASN A 570 0.52 2.40 28.23
C ASN A 570 0.43 3.08 29.60
N THR A 571 0.98 2.47 30.66
CA THR A 571 1.02 3.06 32.01
C THR A 571 1.80 4.38 32.04
N TRP A 572 2.85 4.49 31.22
CA TRP A 572 3.66 5.70 31.07
C TRP A 572 3.01 6.75 30.14
N ALA A 573 2.26 6.30 29.15
CA ALA A 573 1.51 7.13 28.22
C ALA A 573 0.23 7.73 28.87
N ASP A 574 -0.37 7.04 29.83
CA ASP A 574 -1.48 7.56 30.65
C ASP A 574 -1.06 8.79 31.48
N LEU A 575 0.23 8.91 31.79
CA LEU A 575 0.85 10.04 32.48
C LEU A 575 1.38 11.13 31.53
N ASN A 576 1.43 10.86 30.21
CA ASN A 576 2.02 11.74 29.19
C ASN A 576 1.08 11.90 27.96
N PRO A 577 0.28 12.97 27.87
CA PRO A 577 -0.77 13.15 26.85
C PRO A 577 -0.29 13.09 25.39
N SER A 578 0.97 13.40 25.13
CA SER A 578 1.60 13.35 23.79
C SER A 578 1.90 11.93 23.31
N LEU A 579 2.15 10.99 24.23
CA LEU A 579 2.54 9.60 23.93
C LEU A 579 1.35 8.63 23.81
N ALA A 580 0.21 8.97 24.42
CA ALA A 580 -1.02 8.16 24.42
C ALA A 580 -1.49 7.74 23.00
N PRO A 581 -1.53 8.63 21.97
CA PRO A 581 -1.99 8.25 20.64
C PRO A 581 -1.06 7.26 19.91
N LEU A 582 0.21 7.17 20.31
CA LEU A 582 1.20 6.28 19.72
C LEU A 582 1.22 4.93 20.44
N ALA A 583 1.18 4.93 21.77
CA ALA A 583 1.09 3.73 22.61
C ALA A 583 -0.20 2.93 22.34
N HIS A 584 -1.35 3.61 22.23
CA HIS A 584 -2.63 2.96 21.89
C HIS A 584 -2.66 2.39 20.47
N ARG A 585 -2.01 3.05 19.50
CA ARG A 585 -1.89 2.51 18.12
C ARG A 585 -0.99 1.27 18.07
N LEU A 586 0.11 1.26 18.81
CA LEU A 586 1.00 0.11 18.89
C LEU A 586 0.32 -1.08 19.58
N SER A 587 -0.41 -0.84 20.68
CA SER A 587 -1.24 -1.88 21.32
C SER A 587 -2.29 -2.43 20.36
N ALA A 588 -3.08 -1.57 19.71
CA ALA A 588 -4.13 -2.01 18.79
C ALA A 588 -3.59 -2.78 17.57
N THR A 589 -2.38 -2.44 17.09
CA THR A 589 -1.72 -3.16 15.99
C THR A 589 -1.20 -4.52 16.44
N PHE A 590 -0.72 -4.61 17.68
CA PHE A 590 -0.21 -5.84 18.28
C PHE A 590 -1.33 -6.81 18.66
N ASP A 591 -2.44 -6.32 19.20
CA ASP A 591 -3.64 -7.12 19.49
C ASP A 591 -4.19 -7.77 18.21
N HIS A 592 -4.07 -7.09 17.06
CA HIS A 592 -4.44 -7.61 15.76
C HIS A 592 -3.45 -8.66 15.20
N LEU A 593 -2.18 -8.63 15.62
CA LEU A 593 -1.19 -9.68 15.33
C LEU A 593 -1.37 -10.91 16.23
N ASP A 594 -1.75 -10.71 17.48
CA ASP A 594 -2.05 -11.80 18.42
C ASP A 594 -3.24 -12.65 17.96
N GLY A 595 -4.27 -12.01 17.40
CA GLY A 595 -5.37 -12.70 16.73
C GLY A 595 -4.94 -13.54 15.51
N PHE A 596 -3.82 -13.20 14.87
CA PHE A 596 -3.21 -13.98 13.79
C PHE A 596 -2.38 -15.16 14.30
N LEU A 597 -1.82 -15.05 15.50
CA LEU A 597 -1.04 -16.11 16.16
C LEU A 597 -1.93 -17.17 16.80
N ALA A 598 -3.12 -16.79 17.26
CA ALA A 598 -4.18 -17.73 17.65
C ALA A 598 -4.58 -18.71 16.52
N LEU A 599 -4.24 -18.39 15.25
CA LEU A 599 -4.46 -19.23 14.08
C LEU A 599 -3.45 -20.40 13.96
N LEU A 600 -2.33 -20.35 14.69
CA LEU A 600 -1.29 -21.40 14.72
C LEU A 600 -1.43 -22.37 15.90
N SER A 601 -2.24 -22.01 16.91
CA SER A 601 -2.59 -22.88 18.04
C SER A 601 -3.40 -24.17 17.77
N PRO A 602 -3.98 -24.47 16.58
CA PRO A 602 -4.80 -25.69 16.42
C PRO A 602 -4.06 -27.01 16.65
N LEU A 603 -2.72 -27.01 16.64
CA LEU A 603 -1.93 -28.25 16.74
C LEU A 603 -1.41 -28.57 18.15
N GLN A 604 -1.52 -27.66 19.13
CA GLN A 604 -1.05 -27.90 20.49
C GLN A 604 -2.07 -28.51 21.46
N GLN A 605 -3.38 -28.48 21.20
CA GLN A 605 -4.34 -28.91 22.24
C GLN A 605 -4.79 -30.36 22.17
N ARG A 606 -3.85 -31.27 21.90
CA ARG A 606 -4.04 -32.71 22.20
C ARG A 606 -3.70 -33.08 23.65
N SER A 607 -3.27 -32.16 24.50
CA SER A 607 -3.12 -32.37 25.95
C SER A 607 -3.00 -30.98 26.61
N ASN A 608 -3.82 -30.47 27.53
CA ASN A 608 -4.03 -31.01 28.87
C ASN A 608 -5.16 -30.26 29.66
N GLN A 609 -6.18 -29.69 29.01
CA GLN A 609 -7.35 -29.15 29.73
C GLN A 609 -8.54 -30.08 29.59
N ARG A 610 -8.98 -30.64 30.73
CA ARG A 610 -10.20 -31.46 30.79
C ARG A 610 -11.38 -30.63 30.28
N PRO A 611 -12.30 -31.20 29.48
CA PRO A 611 -13.57 -30.54 29.15
C PRO A 611 -14.23 -30.07 30.45
N THR A 612 -14.44 -28.76 30.56
CA THR A 612 -15.14 -28.14 31.69
C THR A 612 -16.56 -27.84 31.27
N VAL A 613 -17.47 -27.81 32.25
CA VAL A 613 -18.82 -27.29 32.01
C VAL A 613 -18.67 -25.79 31.79
N MET A 614 -19.06 -25.33 30.61
CA MET A 614 -19.10 -23.92 30.23
C MET A 614 -20.55 -23.48 30.14
N THR A 615 -20.83 -22.25 30.53
CA THR A 615 -22.16 -21.64 30.41
C THR A 615 -22.18 -20.58 29.33
N GLY A 616 -23.34 -20.35 28.70
CA GLY A 616 -23.49 -19.22 27.78
C GLY A 616 -23.27 -17.86 28.47
N ALA A 617 -23.53 -17.76 29.77
CA ALA A 617 -23.19 -16.58 30.56
C ALA A 617 -21.67 -16.29 30.60
N GLU A 618 -20.83 -17.32 30.78
CA GLU A 618 -19.37 -17.16 30.72
C GLU A 618 -18.89 -16.72 29.33
N ILE A 619 -19.49 -17.29 28.27
CA ILE A 619 -19.15 -16.93 26.89
C ILE A 619 -19.55 -15.48 26.58
N TYR A 620 -20.76 -15.09 26.97
CA TYR A 620 -21.25 -13.72 26.80
C TYR A 620 -20.35 -12.71 27.53
N ALA A 621 -20.02 -12.98 28.79
CA ALA A 621 -19.15 -12.10 29.58
C ALA A 621 -17.75 -11.95 28.95
N PHE A 622 -17.18 -13.05 28.46
CA PHE A 622 -15.89 -13.03 27.78
C PHE A 622 -15.91 -12.20 26.50
N VAL A 623 -16.89 -12.44 25.62
CA VAL A 623 -17.04 -11.72 24.34
C VAL A 623 -17.29 -10.23 24.59
N ALA A 624 -18.15 -9.90 25.57
CA ALA A 624 -18.43 -8.52 25.93
C ALA A 624 -17.19 -7.78 26.44
N GLU A 625 -16.32 -8.46 27.20
CA GLU A 625 -15.07 -7.86 27.69
C GLU A 625 -14.07 -7.66 26.54
N VAL A 626 -13.90 -8.64 25.64
CA VAL A 626 -12.99 -8.53 24.48
C VAL A 626 -13.38 -7.35 23.58
N HIS A 627 -14.68 -7.12 23.36
CA HIS A 627 -15.19 -6.04 22.51
C HIS A 627 -15.66 -4.81 23.29
N ARG A 628 -15.23 -4.65 24.55
CA ARG A 628 -15.72 -3.60 25.46
C ARG A 628 -15.62 -2.20 24.86
N ALA A 629 -14.50 -1.87 24.20
CA ALA A 629 -14.30 -0.55 23.60
C ALA A 629 -15.35 -0.23 22.52
N THR A 630 -15.72 -1.23 21.70
CA THR A 630 -16.71 -1.09 20.63
C THR A 630 -18.14 -1.09 21.14
N LEU A 631 -18.43 -1.88 22.18
CA LEU A 631 -19.78 -1.92 22.79
C LEU A 631 -20.06 -0.66 23.63
N SER A 632 -19.03 -0.08 24.26
CA SER A 632 -19.17 1.11 25.12
C SER A 632 -19.41 2.41 24.33
N SER A 633 -19.07 2.45 23.03
CA SER A 633 -19.37 3.61 22.18
C SER A 633 -20.86 3.72 21.83
N GLY A 634 -21.65 2.68 22.09
CA GLY A 634 -23.08 2.62 21.74
C GLY A 634 -23.35 2.40 20.25
N GLU A 635 -22.32 2.13 19.44
CA GLU A 635 -22.48 1.93 18.00
C GLU A 635 -23.05 0.56 17.63
N VAL A 636 -22.87 -0.45 18.48
CA VAL A 636 -23.37 -1.82 18.31
C VAL A 636 -23.79 -2.38 19.67
N GLU A 637 -24.98 -2.96 19.75
CA GLU A 637 -25.52 -3.59 20.95
C GLU A 637 -25.39 -5.12 20.87
N LEU A 638 -24.83 -5.74 21.90
CA LEU A 638 -24.74 -7.20 22.05
C LEU A 638 -25.80 -7.68 23.04
N PHE A 639 -26.61 -8.65 22.62
CA PHE A 639 -27.63 -9.28 23.44
C PHE A 639 -27.38 -10.79 23.51
N ALA A 640 -27.82 -11.42 24.60
CA ALA A 640 -27.93 -12.86 24.70
C ALA A 640 -29.34 -13.24 25.13
N THR A 641 -29.86 -14.31 24.53
CA THR A 641 -31.14 -14.87 24.97
C THR A 641 -30.99 -15.50 26.36
N ASP A 642 -32.06 -15.44 27.13
CA ASP A 642 -32.17 -16.10 28.44
C ASP A 642 -31.84 -17.60 28.39
N GLU A 643 -32.22 -18.25 27.29
CA GLU A 643 -31.97 -19.66 27.05
C GLU A 643 -30.47 -19.93 26.82
N PHE A 644 -29.79 -19.07 26.05
CA PHE A 644 -28.35 -19.13 25.87
C PHE A 644 -27.59 -18.94 27.18
N LEU A 645 -27.95 -17.92 27.97
CA LEU A 645 -27.25 -17.61 29.23
C LEU A 645 -27.32 -18.78 30.23
N ARG A 646 -28.44 -19.51 30.26
CA ARG A 646 -28.65 -20.69 31.11
C ARG A 646 -28.13 -21.99 30.51
N HIS A 647 -27.87 -22.02 29.20
CA HIS A 647 -27.35 -23.21 28.54
C HIS A 647 -25.95 -23.52 29.05
N SER A 648 -25.71 -24.81 29.31
CA SER A 648 -24.39 -25.30 29.71
C SER A 648 -24.03 -26.53 28.89
N PHE A 649 -22.77 -26.60 28.49
CA PHE A 649 -22.26 -27.72 27.71
C PHE A 649 -20.81 -28.01 28.12
N ARG A 650 -20.36 -29.25 27.88
CA ARG A 650 -18.97 -29.61 28.11
C ARG A 650 -18.13 -29.21 26.91
N GLY A 651 -17.17 -28.33 27.15
CA GLY A 651 -16.31 -27.79 26.10
C GLY A 651 -14.94 -27.39 26.63
N ARG A 652 -14.04 -27.07 25.70
CA ARG A 652 -12.75 -26.46 25.99
C ARG A 652 -12.83 -24.98 25.70
N ARG A 653 -12.53 -24.13 26.70
CA ARG A 653 -12.60 -22.66 26.56
C ARG A 653 -11.74 -22.16 25.40
N SER A 654 -10.56 -22.74 25.23
CA SER A 654 -9.61 -22.50 24.13
C SER A 654 -10.14 -22.80 22.72
N VAL A 655 -11.22 -23.58 22.61
CA VAL A 655 -11.89 -23.88 21.33
C VAL A 655 -13.06 -22.92 21.14
N TRP A 656 -13.91 -22.79 22.15
CA TRP A 656 -15.17 -22.05 22.04
C TRP A 656 -15.01 -20.54 22.10
N TYR A 657 -14.08 -20.01 22.92
CA TYR A 657 -13.87 -18.56 23.01
C TYR A 657 -13.40 -17.96 21.67
N PRO A 658 -12.40 -18.52 20.97
CA PRO A 658 -12.02 -18.01 19.64
C PRO A 658 -13.12 -18.14 18.59
N VAL A 659 -13.97 -19.18 18.66
CA VAL A 659 -15.11 -19.33 17.75
C VAL A 659 -16.06 -18.14 17.90
N TYR A 660 -16.47 -17.83 19.13
CA TYR A 660 -17.38 -16.70 19.37
C TYR A 660 -16.75 -15.34 19.06
N VAL A 661 -15.46 -15.14 19.35
CA VAL A 661 -14.74 -13.91 18.96
C VAL A 661 -14.75 -13.73 17.44
N ASN A 662 -14.42 -14.77 16.66
CA ASN A 662 -14.41 -14.68 15.20
C ASN A 662 -15.80 -14.40 14.61
N LEU A 663 -16.85 -15.01 15.17
CA LEU A 663 -18.23 -14.77 14.72
C LEU A 663 -18.68 -13.34 15.05
N VAL A 664 -18.37 -12.86 16.25
CA VAL A 664 -18.76 -11.52 16.70
C VAL A 664 -17.94 -10.41 16.04
N ASP A 665 -16.65 -10.61 15.78
CA ASP A 665 -15.82 -9.69 14.99
C ASP A 665 -16.38 -9.50 13.57
N ASN A 666 -16.79 -10.60 12.94
CA ASN A 666 -17.44 -10.54 11.64
C ASN A 666 -18.77 -9.77 11.73
N ALA A 667 -19.60 -10.07 12.73
CA ALA A 667 -20.87 -9.36 12.94
C ALA A 667 -20.67 -7.86 13.18
N ILE A 668 -19.76 -7.46 14.07
CA ILE A 668 -19.42 -6.05 14.35
C ILE A 668 -19.04 -5.31 13.06
N TYR A 669 -18.19 -5.92 12.23
CA TYR A 669 -17.73 -5.30 10.99
C TYR A 669 -18.89 -4.95 10.04
N TRP A 670 -19.82 -5.88 9.88
CA TRP A 670 -20.96 -5.75 8.97
C TRP A 670 -22.08 -4.88 9.53
N VAL A 671 -22.39 -5.04 10.82
CA VAL A 671 -23.40 -4.25 11.54
C VAL A 671 -23.01 -2.77 11.62
N ALA A 672 -21.73 -2.45 11.84
CA ALA A 672 -21.27 -1.05 11.86
C ALA A 672 -21.53 -0.29 10.55
N ARG A 673 -21.74 -1.02 9.44
CA ARG A 673 -22.02 -0.48 8.10
C ARG A 673 -23.50 -0.56 7.72
N ALA A 674 -24.33 -1.18 8.55
CA ALA A 674 -25.76 -1.28 8.35
C ALA A 674 -26.52 -0.11 9.00
N ALA A 675 -27.78 0.06 8.58
CA ALA A 675 -28.69 1.02 9.17
C ALA A 675 -29.07 0.58 10.60
N PRO A 676 -29.27 1.50 11.56
CA PRO A 676 -29.80 1.16 12.88
C PRO A 676 -31.18 0.49 12.80
N PRO A 677 -31.54 -0.40 13.74
CA PRO A 677 -30.79 -0.77 14.94
C PRO A 677 -29.62 -1.72 14.64
N ARG A 678 -28.51 -1.54 15.36
CA ARG A 678 -27.25 -2.27 15.17
C ARG A 678 -27.07 -3.29 16.27
N ARG A 679 -27.50 -4.53 16.03
CA ARG A 679 -27.64 -5.56 17.07
C ARG A 679 -26.95 -6.85 16.68
N ILE A 680 -26.40 -7.52 17.69
CA ILE A 680 -25.85 -8.87 17.61
C ILE A 680 -26.50 -9.68 18.73
N HIS A 681 -27.07 -10.83 18.40
CA HIS A 681 -27.77 -11.72 19.32
C HIS A 681 -27.01 -13.06 19.43
N LEU A 682 -26.72 -13.48 20.67
CA LEU A 682 -26.25 -14.83 20.98
C LEU A 682 -27.43 -15.67 21.49
N GLY A 683 -27.63 -16.83 20.89
CA GLY A 683 -28.79 -17.66 21.21
C GLY A 683 -28.52 -19.15 21.26
N PHE A 684 -29.44 -19.85 21.91
CA PHE A 684 -29.51 -21.30 21.94
C PHE A 684 -30.96 -21.70 21.68
N ASP A 685 -31.15 -22.71 20.85
CA ASP A 685 -32.45 -23.31 20.57
C ASP A 685 -32.47 -24.73 21.14
N SER A 686 -33.21 -24.94 22.23
CA SER A 686 -33.36 -26.26 22.88
C SER A 686 -34.09 -27.28 22.02
N SER A 687 -34.94 -26.86 21.07
CA SER A 687 -35.66 -27.79 20.19
C SER A 687 -34.74 -28.37 19.12
N ALA A 688 -33.87 -27.53 18.56
CA ALA A 688 -32.88 -27.92 17.56
C ALA A 688 -31.53 -28.36 18.17
N GLN A 689 -31.35 -28.19 19.49
CA GLN A 689 -30.09 -28.38 20.21
C GLN A 689 -28.92 -27.63 19.54
N ALA A 690 -29.17 -26.39 19.14
CA ALA A 690 -28.25 -25.61 18.31
C ALA A 690 -27.93 -24.24 18.94
N LEU A 691 -26.66 -23.87 18.92
CA LEU A 691 -26.17 -22.54 19.29
C LEU A 691 -26.21 -21.65 18.06
N TRP A 692 -26.45 -20.35 18.22
CA TRP A 692 -26.45 -19.43 17.09
C TRP A 692 -25.96 -18.02 17.43
N VAL A 693 -25.42 -17.34 16.42
CA VAL A 693 -25.02 -15.93 16.46
C VAL A 693 -25.73 -15.21 15.32
N GLY A 694 -26.61 -14.28 15.66
CA GLY A 694 -27.39 -13.48 14.72
C GLY A 694 -26.94 -12.03 14.71
N ASP A 695 -27.00 -11.37 13.55
CA ASP A 695 -26.68 -9.95 13.41
C ASP A 695 -27.71 -9.19 12.58
N SER A 696 -27.73 -7.86 12.73
CA SER A 696 -28.57 -6.94 11.95
C SER A 696 -27.84 -6.31 10.75
N GLY A 697 -26.80 -6.98 10.25
CA GLY A 697 -26.03 -6.58 9.08
C GLY A 697 -26.78 -6.83 7.76
N PRO A 698 -26.09 -6.72 6.60
CA PRO A 698 -26.71 -6.92 5.29
C PRO A 698 -27.07 -8.39 4.98
N GLY A 699 -26.71 -9.34 5.85
CA GLY A 699 -26.87 -10.77 5.61
C GLY A 699 -25.84 -11.33 4.62
N VAL A 700 -26.00 -12.62 4.30
CA VAL A 700 -25.18 -13.33 3.30
C VAL A 700 -26.08 -13.70 2.11
N GLY A 701 -25.65 -13.34 0.90
CA GLY A 701 -26.38 -13.69 -0.32
C GLY A 701 -26.43 -15.21 -0.54
N PRO A 702 -27.52 -15.77 -1.09
CA PRO A 702 -27.71 -17.23 -1.23
C PRO A 702 -26.60 -17.91 -2.05
N GLU A 703 -26.00 -17.20 -3.01
CA GLU A 703 -24.86 -17.66 -3.81
C GLU A 703 -23.55 -17.79 -3.01
N ASP A 704 -23.42 -17.10 -1.88
CA ASP A 704 -22.20 -17.03 -1.10
C ASP A 704 -22.26 -17.83 0.21
N VAL A 705 -23.45 -18.30 0.64
CA VAL A 705 -23.66 -19.01 1.92
C VAL A 705 -22.71 -20.18 2.15
N GLU A 706 -22.41 -20.97 1.12
CA GLU A 706 -21.43 -22.07 1.24
C GLU A 706 -19.98 -21.61 1.05
N ARG A 707 -19.79 -20.57 0.22
CA ARG A 707 -18.48 -20.03 -0.14
C ARG A 707 -17.84 -19.24 0.97
N ILE A 708 -18.61 -18.64 1.88
CA ILE A 708 -18.07 -17.86 3.01
C ILE A 708 -17.15 -18.66 3.94
N PHE A 709 -17.24 -19.99 3.88
CA PHE A 709 -16.40 -20.89 4.64
C PHE A 709 -15.21 -21.44 3.84
N GLU A 710 -15.13 -21.20 2.53
CA GLU A 710 -14.00 -21.59 1.69
C GLU A 710 -12.74 -20.76 2.01
N PRO A 711 -11.54 -21.38 2.00
CA PRO A 711 -10.31 -20.64 2.24
C PRO A 711 -10.13 -19.50 1.24
N ARG A 712 -9.75 -18.31 1.74
CA ARG A 712 -9.47 -17.08 0.99
C ARG A 712 -10.69 -16.40 0.36
N PHE A 713 -11.90 -16.84 0.68
CA PHE A 713 -13.12 -16.13 0.29
C PHE A 713 -13.46 -15.04 1.32
N SER A 714 -13.66 -13.80 0.87
CA SER A 714 -14.04 -12.67 1.74
C SER A 714 -14.70 -11.55 0.96
N LEU A 715 -15.85 -11.07 1.44
CA LEU A 715 -16.53 -9.88 0.90
C LEU A 715 -16.06 -8.57 1.57
N LYS A 716 -15.27 -8.65 2.64
CA LYS A 716 -14.65 -7.50 3.32
C LYS A 716 -13.49 -6.96 2.47
N PRO A 717 -13.46 -5.66 2.09
CA PRO A 717 -12.33 -5.05 1.38
C PRO A 717 -11.02 -5.21 2.17
N GLY A 718 -10.03 -5.89 1.58
CA GLY A 718 -8.75 -6.21 2.23
C GLY A 718 -8.82 -7.36 3.26
N GLY A 719 -9.96 -8.04 3.39
CA GLY A 719 -10.13 -9.22 4.23
C GLY A 719 -9.43 -10.45 3.65
N ARG A 720 -8.80 -11.25 4.52
CA ARG A 720 -7.97 -12.41 4.12
C ARG A 720 -8.77 -13.71 3.89
N GLY A 721 -10.04 -13.76 4.31
CA GLY A 721 -10.93 -14.91 4.09
C GLY A 721 -10.54 -16.18 4.83
N LEU A 722 -10.07 -16.08 6.08
CA LEU A 722 -9.62 -17.23 6.88
C LEU A 722 -10.47 -17.48 8.13
N GLY A 723 -11.15 -16.46 8.68
CA GLY A 723 -11.84 -16.57 9.97
C GLY A 723 -12.94 -17.64 10.00
N LEU A 724 -13.89 -17.60 9.06
CA LEU A 724 -15.00 -18.56 9.01
C LEU A 724 -14.54 -19.98 8.62
N THR A 725 -13.52 -20.11 7.76
CA THR A 725 -12.88 -21.40 7.46
C THR A 725 -12.32 -22.05 8.71
N ILE A 726 -11.67 -21.27 9.58
CA ILE A 726 -11.10 -21.76 10.84
C ILE A 726 -12.21 -22.17 11.80
N VAL A 727 -13.27 -21.36 11.92
CA VAL A 727 -14.44 -21.72 12.74
C VAL A 727 -15.03 -23.07 12.28
N ARG A 728 -15.20 -23.28 10.97
CA ARG A 728 -15.71 -24.55 10.41
C ARG A 728 -14.78 -25.72 10.72
N GLN A 729 -13.46 -25.55 10.56
CA GLN A 729 -12.48 -26.62 10.85
C GLN A 729 -12.44 -26.97 12.35
N VAL A 730 -12.42 -25.96 13.22
CA VAL A 730 -12.35 -26.12 14.68
C VAL A 730 -13.61 -26.83 15.20
N LEU A 731 -14.79 -26.44 14.73
CA LEU A 731 -16.05 -27.08 15.11
C LEU A 731 -16.15 -28.52 14.57
N SER A 732 -15.75 -28.75 13.31
CA SER A 732 -15.75 -30.09 12.71
C SER A 732 -14.89 -31.07 13.49
N ASN A 733 -13.71 -30.61 13.95
CA ASN A 733 -12.81 -31.40 14.80
C ASN A 733 -13.39 -31.74 16.19
N GLN A 734 -14.47 -31.06 16.62
CA GLN A 734 -15.19 -31.34 17.86
C GLN A 734 -16.52 -32.06 17.63
N GLY A 735 -16.81 -32.50 16.39
CA GLY A 735 -18.07 -33.14 16.03
C GLY A 735 -19.25 -32.17 15.87
N PHE A 736 -18.99 -30.87 15.74
CA PHE A 736 -19.99 -29.85 15.45
C PHE A 736 -19.93 -29.41 13.99
N THR A 737 -21.06 -28.96 13.47
CA THR A 737 -21.21 -28.37 12.13
C THR A 737 -21.63 -26.90 12.28
N ILE A 738 -21.27 -26.08 11.30
CA ILE A 738 -21.70 -24.68 11.23
C ILE A 738 -22.30 -24.37 9.86
N SER A 739 -23.43 -23.68 9.87
CA SER A 739 -24.14 -23.19 8.69
C SER A 739 -24.50 -21.71 8.85
N ALA A 740 -24.81 -21.04 7.74
CA ALA A 740 -25.25 -19.65 7.74
C ALA A 740 -26.63 -19.55 7.07
N ALA A 741 -27.49 -18.69 7.61
CA ALA A 741 -28.82 -18.38 7.10
C ALA A 741 -29.14 -16.89 7.32
N VAL A 742 -30.28 -16.44 6.81
CA VAL A 742 -30.81 -15.10 7.14
C VAL A 742 -31.41 -15.15 8.54
N ASP A 743 -31.10 -14.16 9.38
CA ASP A 743 -31.67 -14.07 10.72
C ASP A 743 -33.17 -13.68 10.64
N PRO A 744 -34.10 -14.51 11.16
CA PRO A 744 -35.54 -14.26 11.07
C PRO A 744 -36.01 -13.05 11.89
N GLU A 745 -35.25 -12.61 12.90
CA GLU A 745 -35.63 -11.49 13.77
C GLU A 745 -34.91 -10.19 13.38
N LEU A 746 -33.62 -10.29 13.05
CA LEU A 746 -32.75 -9.14 12.77
C LEU A 746 -32.59 -8.84 11.28
N GLY A 747 -32.91 -9.79 10.39
CA GLY A 747 -32.81 -9.65 8.94
C GLY A 747 -31.39 -9.72 8.37
N GLY A 748 -30.34 -9.78 9.20
CA GLY A 748 -28.95 -9.94 8.78
C GLY A 748 -28.52 -11.41 8.71
N ALA A 749 -27.28 -11.73 9.09
CA ALA A 749 -26.79 -13.11 9.03
C ALA A 749 -27.01 -13.84 10.36
N ARG A 750 -27.37 -15.13 10.29
CA ARG A 750 -27.41 -16.05 11.44
C ARG A 750 -26.50 -17.23 11.18
N PHE A 751 -25.48 -17.39 12.01
CA PHE A 751 -24.61 -18.56 12.03
C PHE A 751 -25.13 -19.58 13.04
N VAL A 752 -25.42 -20.80 12.60
CA VAL A 752 -25.98 -21.88 13.43
C VAL A 752 -24.95 -23.00 13.60
N ILE A 753 -24.66 -23.34 14.86
CA ILE A 753 -23.73 -24.38 15.27
C ILE A 753 -24.55 -25.55 15.85
N ALA A 754 -24.47 -26.72 15.20
CA ALA A 754 -25.26 -27.90 15.56
C ALA A 754 -24.39 -29.18 15.57
N GLY A 755 -24.68 -30.13 16.45
CA GLY A 755 -23.94 -31.39 16.59
C GLY A 755 -23.27 -31.56 17.97
N GLY A 756 -22.44 -32.60 18.12
CA GLY A 756 -21.72 -32.95 19.35
C GLY A 756 -22.47 -33.89 20.32
N GLU A 757 -21.75 -34.81 20.96
CA GLU A 757 -22.29 -35.67 22.04
C GLU A 757 -22.64 -34.80 23.28
N GLN A 758 -23.89 -34.37 23.38
CA GLN A 758 -24.39 -33.80 24.62
C GLN A 758 -24.71 -34.94 25.61
N SER A 759 -23.72 -35.30 26.43
CA SER A 759 -24.01 -36.00 27.68
C SER A 759 -24.80 -35.05 28.58
N GLY A 760 -26.13 -35.18 28.56
CA GLY A 760 -27.03 -34.45 29.43
C GLY A 760 -26.64 -34.64 30.90
N VAL A 761 -26.46 -33.54 31.61
CA VAL A 761 -26.50 -33.53 33.07
C VAL A 761 -27.89 -32.99 33.41
N GLY A 762 -28.76 -33.89 33.85
CA GLY A 762 -30.03 -33.54 34.49
C GLY A 762 -29.83 -33.00 35.89
#